data_AF-A0A7Y3FHS5-F1
#
_entry.id   AF-A0A7Y3FHS5-F1
#
_cell.length_a   1.000
_cell.length_b   1.000
_cell.length_c   1.000
_cell.angle_alpha   90.00
_cell.angle_beta   90.00
_cell.angle_gamma   90.00
#
_symmetry.space_group_name_H-M   'P 1'
#
loop_
_entity.id
_entity.type
_entity.pdbx_description
1 polymer ?
#
loop_
_entity_poly.entity_id
_entity_poly.type
_entity_poly.pdbx_seq_one_letter_code
_entity_poly.pdbx_strand_id
1 'polypeptide(L)'
;MGYRSFFLVGMLFAFGSIGCEGAIGRNQASRDNEPTNPGDPEFPVDTTRPALSSCDSFEPAAPFVYAAKVKTLLTGLALTSEELDALTANPDVLRSQIEGWFDMPQTDEKLRRFFQTAFQQDGYEEQALVDLWGYSNFQMGRLSDGTSVDDTFIRTFEESFARGVLDIMRADRPFTEVLTTRTVYLTTAQMVGLALSDDREIDDDEDRSYNRSRSMIEQLVYTTEEIPLSQTLNPSSPNWMRFTIPAEGLPGGCGGEAVKTNGDLVRAAFAALFGFYTDNDGCMPDDYRTAPPIGEDALFDWRPVTFRTPGSGEQPTMFWEVDALRGSTELVLRVPRVGFMTTPAFFATWPTNDANQARVTTNQTLIVALGKSFDSETTLIPAFDDALDDSHADPSTACWGCHVNLDPMRQYFRNSFTYFYHAQQDGSVQALRPSFAFQGVSVEGQPGDGISELAGTLTNHPRFAPTWVQKACYFATSFACPEESAEFQNIVSVFEQSGMSFRSMLVELFSSPLISARSCVEAAGGDIPSVSRARHFCSTVSNRLDISDACGTETYFRSEQRGARGVSRQLSEVVPDDGYGRGGEVPVVIADPNLFIRAAGEAMCERFGELVISTDGKFPPSDPDAAIRAFVVDLAGLPESDPRHAGALDILTRHYELAEAETNATNALRSTFIVACTSPSVLGLGL
;
A
#
# COMPACT_ATOMS: atom_id res chain seq x y z
N MET A 1 12.10 -21.47 60.46
CA MET A 1 12.56 -20.44 61.41
C MET A 1 12.73 -19.17 60.59
N GLY A 2 11.83 -18.19 60.52
CA GLY A 2 10.78 -17.78 61.43
C GLY A 2 11.09 -16.36 61.88
N TYR A 3 10.63 -15.34 61.14
CA TYR A 3 10.17 -14.07 61.70
C TYR A 3 9.18 -13.40 60.74
N ARG A 4 8.05 -13.01 61.34
CA ARG A 4 6.85 -12.40 60.76
C ARG A 4 6.68 -11.03 61.43
N SER A 5 6.25 -10.03 60.63
CA SER A 5 5.29 -8.95 60.96
C SER A 5 5.73 -7.88 62.02
N PHE A 6 5.37 -6.58 61.98
CA PHE A 6 4.06 -5.92 61.82
C PHE A 6 4.22 -4.38 61.58
N PHE A 7 3.43 -3.83 60.63
CA PHE A 7 2.53 -2.63 60.72
C PHE A 7 3.05 -1.19 61.03
N LEU A 8 2.82 -0.20 60.13
CA LEU A 8 1.69 0.79 60.04
C LEU A 8 2.08 2.14 60.71
N VAL A 9 2.03 3.36 60.17
CA VAL A 9 0.98 4.30 59.63
C VAL A 9 1.80 5.59 59.29
N GLY A 10 1.51 6.51 58.36
CA GLY A 10 0.28 6.85 57.64
C GLY A 10 0.41 8.09 56.73
N MET A 11 -0.72 8.31 56.06
CA MET A 11 -1.29 9.53 55.48
C MET A 11 -0.70 10.16 54.21
N LEU A 12 -1.37 9.79 53.11
CA LEU A 12 -1.61 10.58 51.90
C LEU A 12 -2.14 11.99 52.19
N PHE A 13 -1.71 12.96 51.38
CA PHE A 13 -2.56 14.04 50.88
C PHE A 13 -2.96 13.72 49.43
N ALA A 14 -4.25 13.85 49.17
CA ALA A 14 -4.91 13.55 47.91
C ALA A 14 -4.85 14.73 46.93
N PHE A 15 -4.69 14.44 45.64
CA PHE A 15 -5.34 15.17 44.55
C PHE A 15 -5.84 14.15 43.53
N GLY A 16 -7.16 14.17 43.34
CA GLY A 16 -7.89 13.19 42.53
C GLY A 16 -7.72 13.43 41.03
N SER A 17 -7.37 12.36 40.33
CA SER A 17 -7.70 12.15 38.92
C SER A 17 -8.66 10.96 38.87
N ILE A 18 -9.80 11.17 38.22
CA ILE A 18 -10.77 10.10 37.96
C ILE A 18 -10.24 9.32 36.76
N GLY A 19 -9.53 8.23 37.04
CA GLY A 19 -9.21 7.19 36.05
C GLY A 19 -10.18 6.03 36.22
N CYS A 20 -10.82 5.60 35.13
CA CYS A 20 -11.57 4.35 35.10
C CYS A 20 -10.56 3.18 35.13
N GLU A 21 -10.60 2.39 36.20
CA GLU A 21 -9.89 1.11 36.30
C GLU A 21 -10.68 0.01 35.58
N GLY A 22 -10.08 -0.63 34.58
CA GLY A 22 -10.51 -1.92 34.02
C GLY A 22 -9.38 -2.93 34.18
N ALA A 23 -9.56 -3.89 35.08
CA ALA A 23 -8.56 -4.90 35.43
C ALA A 23 -8.44 -6.01 34.36
N ILE A 24 -7.23 -6.31 33.90
CA ILE A 24 -6.93 -7.46 33.05
C ILE A 24 -6.71 -8.69 33.96
N GLY A 25 -7.71 -9.55 34.06
CA GLY A 25 -7.59 -10.86 34.70
C GLY A 25 -7.19 -11.94 33.69
N ARG A 26 -5.99 -12.50 33.83
CA ARG A 26 -5.60 -13.76 33.16
C ARG A 26 -6.23 -14.94 33.89
N ASN A 27 -7.08 -15.70 33.21
CA ASN A 27 -7.36 -17.08 33.56
C ASN A 27 -7.16 -17.99 32.35
N GLN A 28 -6.34 -19.02 32.54
CA GLN A 28 -6.19 -20.17 31.65
C GLN A 28 -7.41 -21.08 31.79
N ALA A 29 -8.01 -21.48 30.66
CA ALA A 29 -8.45 -22.84 30.31
C ALA A 29 -9.81 -22.89 29.57
N SER A 30 -9.82 -23.80 28.59
CA SER A 30 -10.93 -24.35 27.80
C SER A 30 -11.20 -23.68 26.44
N ARG A 31 -10.88 -24.47 25.42
CA ARG A 31 -11.24 -24.29 24.01
C ARG A 31 -12.72 -24.61 23.86
N ASP A 32 -13.50 -23.65 23.42
CA ASP A 32 -14.76 -23.87 22.69
C ASP A 32 -14.80 -22.81 21.58
N ASN A 33 -14.87 -23.28 20.34
CA ASN A 33 -14.90 -22.47 19.12
C ASN A 33 -16.28 -21.82 18.96
N GLU A 34 -16.37 -20.53 19.27
CA GLU A 34 -17.32 -19.61 18.64
C GLU A 34 -16.50 -18.59 17.83
N PRO A 35 -16.83 -18.31 16.56
CA PRO A 35 -16.16 -17.27 15.81
C PRO A 35 -16.67 -15.92 16.32
N THR A 36 -16.09 -15.42 17.41
CA THR A 36 -16.21 -14.00 17.74
C THR A 36 -15.36 -13.25 16.73
N ASN A 37 -15.99 -12.73 15.67
CA ASN A 37 -15.43 -11.63 14.89
C ASN A 37 -15.00 -10.55 15.90
N PRO A 38 -13.70 -10.23 16.05
CA PRO A 38 -13.36 -8.94 16.61
C PRO A 38 -13.85 -7.95 15.57
N GLY A 39 -15.01 -7.35 15.82
CA GLY A 39 -15.44 -6.20 15.04
C GLY A 39 -14.30 -5.19 15.08
N ASP A 40 -13.78 -4.86 13.90
CA ASP A 40 -12.96 -3.67 13.75
C ASP A 40 -13.68 -2.53 14.47
N PRO A 41 -12.97 -1.66 15.21
CA PRO A 41 -13.60 -0.47 15.72
C PRO A 41 -14.23 0.27 14.54
N GLU A 42 -15.56 0.25 14.44
CA GLU A 42 -16.33 1.17 13.62
C GLU A 42 -15.99 2.56 14.15
N PHE A 43 -14.95 3.18 13.61
CA PHE A 43 -14.85 4.62 13.64
C PHE A 43 -15.97 5.10 12.72
N PRO A 44 -17.00 5.80 13.23
CA PRO A 44 -17.99 6.41 12.35
C PRO A 44 -17.24 7.48 11.55
N VAL A 45 -16.84 7.14 10.33
CA VAL A 45 -16.38 8.13 9.36
C VAL A 45 -17.65 8.81 8.90
N ASP A 46 -17.86 10.05 9.35
CA ASP A 46 -18.86 10.91 8.76
C ASP A 46 -18.43 11.21 7.32
N THR A 47 -18.95 10.41 6.39
CA THR A 47 -18.72 10.57 4.95
C THR A 47 -19.61 11.65 4.36
N THR A 48 -20.51 12.26 5.16
CA THR A 48 -21.49 13.22 4.69
C THR A 48 -20.98 14.64 4.86
N ARG A 49 -20.33 15.14 3.82
CA ARG A 49 -20.07 16.57 3.68
C ARG A 49 -21.40 17.32 3.58
N PRO A 50 -21.61 18.44 4.30
CA PRO A 50 -22.74 19.31 4.03
C PRO A 50 -22.72 19.74 2.56
N ALA A 51 -23.65 19.20 1.78
CA ALA A 51 -23.81 19.53 0.38
C ALA A 51 -24.28 20.98 0.24
N LEU A 52 -23.77 21.71 -0.76
CA LEU A 52 -24.36 22.97 -1.16
C LEU A 52 -25.80 22.72 -1.60
N SER A 53 -26.73 23.24 -0.82
CA SER A 53 -28.16 23.21 -1.15
C SER A 53 -28.54 24.20 -2.25
N SER A 54 -27.72 25.24 -2.46
CA SER A 54 -27.85 26.20 -3.57
C SER A 54 -26.53 26.92 -3.84
N CYS A 55 -26.40 27.50 -5.03
CA CYS A 55 -25.25 28.31 -5.43
C CYS A 55 -25.34 29.78 -4.97
N ASP A 56 -26.43 30.19 -4.33
CA ASP A 56 -26.72 31.60 -4.03
C ASP A 56 -25.73 32.24 -3.04
N SER A 57 -25.09 31.43 -2.19
CA SER A 57 -24.10 31.87 -1.20
C SER A 57 -22.67 31.40 -1.51
N PHE A 58 -22.42 30.95 -2.74
CA PHE A 58 -21.10 30.44 -3.12
C PHE A 58 -20.11 31.57 -3.39
N GLU A 59 -18.97 31.53 -2.71
CA GLU A 59 -17.83 32.42 -2.99
C GLU A 59 -16.73 31.64 -3.71
N PRO A 60 -16.34 32.02 -4.95
CA PRO A 60 -15.25 31.36 -5.66
C PRO A 60 -13.92 31.43 -4.91
N ALA A 61 -13.20 30.31 -4.88
CA ALA A 61 -11.86 30.26 -4.32
C ALA A 61 -10.89 31.15 -5.13
N ALA A 62 -10.03 31.89 -4.42
CA ALA A 62 -9.02 32.72 -5.05
C ALA A 62 -7.86 31.86 -5.64
N PRO A 63 -7.15 32.35 -6.69
CA PRO A 63 -6.05 31.63 -7.34
C PRO A 63 -5.00 31.00 -6.42
N PHE A 64 -4.55 31.75 -5.40
CA PHE A 64 -3.55 31.28 -4.45
C PHE A 64 -4.04 30.15 -3.54
N VAL A 65 -5.35 29.94 -3.42
CA VAL A 65 -5.93 28.87 -2.60
C VAL A 65 -5.95 27.57 -3.41
N TYR A 66 -6.69 27.55 -4.52
CA TYR A 66 -6.88 26.30 -5.26
C TYR A 66 -5.60 25.81 -5.93
N ALA A 67 -4.71 26.69 -6.39
CA ALA A 67 -3.45 26.28 -7.00
C ALA A 67 -2.47 25.69 -5.99
N ALA A 68 -2.39 26.28 -4.78
CA ALA A 68 -1.58 25.75 -3.70
C ALA A 68 -2.08 24.37 -3.28
N LYS A 69 -3.41 24.18 -3.15
CA LYS A 69 -4.02 22.88 -2.90
C LYS A 69 -3.63 21.86 -3.97
N VAL A 70 -3.93 22.15 -5.24
CA VAL A 70 -3.70 21.21 -6.35
C VAL A 70 -2.22 20.84 -6.45
N LYS A 71 -1.31 21.81 -6.40
CA LYS A 71 0.13 21.54 -6.46
C LYS A 71 0.60 20.71 -5.26
N THR A 72 0.12 21.00 -4.06
CA THR A 72 0.46 20.23 -2.85
C THR A 72 -0.07 18.79 -2.94
N LEU A 73 -1.29 18.60 -3.45
CA LEU A 73 -1.89 17.28 -3.64
C LEU A 73 -1.13 16.44 -4.67
N LEU A 74 -0.68 17.05 -5.76
CA LEU A 74 0.05 16.34 -6.81
C LEU A 74 1.52 16.11 -6.48
N THR A 75 2.21 17.12 -5.93
CA THR A 75 3.68 17.11 -5.82
C THR A 75 4.20 17.24 -4.38
N GLY A 76 3.38 17.70 -3.42
CA GLY A 76 3.85 18.10 -2.09
C GLY A 76 4.71 19.38 -2.07
N LEU A 77 5.04 19.96 -3.22
CA LEU A 77 5.84 21.19 -3.32
C LEU A 77 4.97 22.44 -3.08
N ALA A 78 5.65 23.55 -2.79
CA ALA A 78 5.06 24.87 -2.69
C ALA A 78 4.72 25.46 -4.07
N LEU A 79 3.67 26.30 -4.14
CA LEU A 79 3.37 27.13 -5.30
C LEU A 79 4.44 28.22 -5.44
N THR A 80 4.95 28.47 -6.64
CA THR A 80 5.95 29.53 -6.88
C THR A 80 5.27 30.86 -7.18
N SER A 81 6.01 31.97 -7.01
CA SER A 81 5.48 33.29 -7.38
C SER A 81 5.13 33.38 -8.88
N GLU A 82 5.96 32.78 -9.74
CA GLU A 82 5.74 32.75 -11.19
C GLU A 82 4.45 32.01 -11.57
N GLU A 83 4.21 30.84 -10.95
CA GLU A 83 2.98 30.07 -11.18
C GLU A 83 1.75 30.87 -10.72
N LEU A 84 1.83 31.48 -9.54
CA LEU A 84 0.73 32.26 -8.98
C LEU A 84 0.45 33.54 -9.79
N ASP A 85 1.48 34.25 -10.22
CA ASP A 85 1.35 35.47 -11.03
C ASP A 85 0.72 35.16 -12.39
N ALA A 86 1.17 34.08 -13.05
CA ALA A 86 0.62 33.62 -14.31
C ALA A 86 -0.87 33.26 -14.18
N LEU A 87 -1.24 32.55 -13.11
CA LEU A 87 -2.61 32.14 -12.85
C LEU A 87 -3.51 33.30 -12.47
N THR A 88 -3.00 34.26 -11.70
CA THR A 88 -3.73 35.48 -11.34
C THR A 88 -3.99 36.35 -12.57
N ALA A 89 -3.04 36.39 -13.52
CA ALA A 89 -3.21 37.08 -14.79
C ALA A 89 -4.18 36.36 -15.74
N ASN A 90 -4.19 35.03 -15.73
CA ASN A 90 -5.07 34.22 -16.56
C ASN A 90 -5.45 32.89 -15.88
N PRO A 91 -6.66 32.77 -15.30
CA PRO A 91 -7.10 31.53 -14.65
C PRO A 91 -7.10 30.29 -15.56
N ASP A 92 -7.16 30.46 -16.88
CA ASP A 92 -7.17 29.36 -17.85
C ASP A 92 -5.83 28.63 -17.95
N VAL A 93 -4.73 29.19 -17.41
CA VAL A 93 -3.42 28.51 -17.43
C VAL A 93 -3.33 27.34 -16.43
N LEU A 94 -4.29 27.21 -15.49
CA LEU A 94 -4.29 26.16 -14.47
C LEU A 94 -4.10 24.77 -15.08
N ARG A 95 -4.79 24.49 -16.20
CA ARG A 95 -4.68 23.19 -16.88
C ARG A 95 -3.23 22.90 -17.31
N SER A 96 -2.58 23.86 -17.96
CA SER A 96 -1.20 23.70 -18.43
C SER A 96 -0.19 23.59 -17.28
N GLN A 97 -0.46 24.26 -16.15
CA GLN A 97 0.36 24.13 -14.94
C GLN A 97 0.22 22.73 -14.33
N ILE A 98 -1.01 22.21 -14.25
CA ILE A 98 -1.29 20.84 -13.78
C ILE A 98 -0.59 19.81 -14.67
N GLU A 99 -0.65 19.96 -15.99
CA GLU A 99 0.09 19.10 -16.93
C GLU A 99 1.60 19.12 -16.64
N GLY A 100 2.18 20.31 -16.39
CA GLY A 100 3.58 20.44 -16.01
C GLY A 100 3.91 19.81 -14.66
N TRP A 101 3.03 19.93 -13.66
CA TRP A 101 3.20 19.26 -12.36
C TRP A 101 3.08 17.74 -12.47
N PHE A 102 2.22 17.23 -13.35
CA PHE A 102 2.17 15.80 -13.62
C PHE A 102 3.52 15.30 -14.11
N ASP A 103 4.31 16.06 -14.86
CA ASP A 103 5.60 15.61 -15.39
C ASP A 103 6.75 15.61 -14.34
N MET A 104 6.46 15.99 -13.09
CA MET A 104 7.44 15.99 -12.00
C MET A 104 7.60 14.60 -11.34
N PRO A 105 8.82 14.21 -10.91
CA PRO A 105 9.06 12.96 -10.18
C PRO A 105 8.27 12.85 -8.87
N GLN A 106 8.04 13.98 -8.18
CA GLN A 106 7.27 14.03 -6.94
C GLN A 106 5.82 13.55 -7.14
N THR A 107 5.27 13.75 -8.34
CA THR A 107 3.93 13.27 -8.68
C THR A 107 3.88 11.74 -8.79
N ASP A 108 4.95 11.10 -9.28
CA ASP A 108 5.02 9.64 -9.33
C ASP A 108 4.99 9.02 -7.93
N GLU A 109 5.63 9.65 -6.95
CA GLU A 109 5.58 9.19 -5.56
C GLU A 109 4.16 9.23 -5.02
N LYS A 110 3.47 10.37 -5.14
CA LYS A 110 2.12 10.54 -4.61
C LYS A 110 1.11 9.64 -5.32
N LEU A 111 1.20 9.52 -6.63
CA LEU A 111 0.32 8.66 -7.41
C LEU A 111 0.61 7.17 -7.18
N ARG A 112 1.87 6.76 -6.98
CA ARG A 112 2.19 5.38 -6.58
C ARG A 112 1.41 5.01 -5.34
N ARG A 113 1.48 5.84 -4.29
CA ARG A 113 0.78 5.60 -3.03
C ARG A 113 -0.73 5.59 -3.19
N PHE A 114 -1.29 6.53 -3.96
CA PHE A 114 -2.70 6.51 -4.30
C PHE A 114 -3.11 5.19 -4.96
N PHE A 115 -2.34 4.69 -5.94
CA PHE A 115 -2.64 3.43 -6.61
C PHE A 115 -2.51 2.22 -5.69
N GLN A 116 -1.53 2.18 -4.79
CA GLN A 116 -1.45 1.09 -3.79
C GLN A 116 -2.77 0.96 -3.04
N THR A 117 -3.31 2.06 -2.51
CA THR A 117 -4.55 2.04 -1.73
C THR A 117 -5.80 1.90 -2.61
N ALA A 118 -5.88 2.60 -3.75
CA ALA A 118 -7.04 2.56 -4.62
C ALA A 118 -7.27 1.17 -5.24
N PHE A 119 -6.19 0.43 -5.50
CA PHE A 119 -6.22 -0.99 -5.89
C PHE A 119 -6.19 -1.95 -4.71
N GLN A 120 -6.20 -1.45 -3.47
CA GLN A 120 -6.22 -2.23 -2.22
C GLN A 120 -5.08 -3.27 -2.17
N GLN A 121 -3.86 -2.80 -2.40
CA GLN A 121 -2.63 -3.60 -2.44
C GLN A 121 -1.77 -3.44 -1.16
N ASP A 122 -2.20 -2.61 -0.21
CA ASP A 122 -1.44 -2.23 1.00
C ASP A 122 -2.12 -2.64 2.32
N GLY A 123 -3.19 -3.44 2.28
CA GLY A 123 -3.96 -3.89 3.45
C GLY A 123 -3.59 -5.31 3.93
N TYR A 124 -2.31 -5.62 3.91
CA TYR A 124 -1.72 -6.93 4.08
C TYR A 124 -2.16 -7.74 5.32
N GLU A 125 -2.56 -9.00 5.13
CA GLU A 125 -2.78 -10.00 6.18
C GLU A 125 -1.66 -11.07 6.18
N GLU A 126 -0.99 -11.25 7.32
CA GLU A 126 0.16 -12.17 7.45
C GLU A 126 -0.20 -13.63 7.10
N GLN A 127 -1.36 -14.10 7.56
CA GLN A 127 -1.82 -15.46 7.28
C GLN A 127 -2.06 -15.69 5.79
N ALA A 128 -2.51 -14.69 5.05
CA ALA A 128 -2.77 -14.80 3.63
C ALA A 128 -1.49 -15.05 2.81
N LEU A 129 -0.33 -14.55 3.27
CA LEU A 129 0.94 -14.95 2.71
C LEU A 129 1.35 -16.36 3.10
N VAL A 130 1.10 -16.77 4.35
CA VAL A 130 1.34 -18.16 4.74
C VAL A 130 0.60 -19.11 3.80
N ASP A 131 -0.61 -18.73 3.39
CA ASP A 131 -1.42 -19.51 2.46
C ASP A 131 -0.86 -19.45 1.02
N LEU A 132 -0.54 -18.26 0.49
CA LEU A 132 0.04 -18.08 -0.85
C LEU A 132 1.39 -18.78 -1.05
N TRP A 133 2.24 -18.80 -0.01
CA TRP A 133 3.59 -19.36 -0.08
C TRP A 133 3.66 -20.78 0.51
N GLY A 134 2.63 -21.18 1.26
CA GLY A 134 2.57 -22.42 2.01
C GLY A 134 3.55 -22.50 3.19
N TYR A 135 4.12 -21.39 3.65
CA TYR A 135 5.06 -21.39 4.77
C TYR A 135 4.60 -20.42 5.84
N SER A 136 4.60 -20.86 7.09
CA SER A 136 4.29 -20.02 8.25
C SER A 136 5.25 -18.83 8.43
N ASN A 137 6.41 -18.87 7.78
CA ASN A 137 7.33 -17.75 7.61
C ASN A 137 8.35 -18.09 6.51
N PHE A 138 8.95 -17.08 5.88
CA PHE A 138 9.96 -17.31 4.84
C PHE A 138 11.34 -17.65 5.40
N GLN A 139 11.62 -17.23 6.64
CA GLN A 139 12.92 -17.36 7.27
C GLN A 139 14.01 -16.76 6.38
N MET A 140 14.09 -15.43 6.31
CA MET A 140 15.10 -14.74 5.51
C MET A 140 16.23 -14.14 6.36
N GLY A 141 17.30 -13.70 5.72
CA GLY A 141 18.46 -13.10 6.37
C GLY A 141 18.23 -11.67 6.87
N ARG A 142 19.31 -10.91 6.93
CA ARG A 142 19.30 -9.48 7.24
C ARG A 142 20.17 -8.73 6.24
N LEU A 143 19.74 -7.54 5.81
CA LEU A 143 20.60 -6.65 5.04
C LEU A 143 21.85 -6.27 5.86
N SER A 144 22.87 -5.76 5.19
CA SER A 144 24.15 -5.31 5.74
C SER A 144 23.99 -4.28 6.86
N ASP A 145 22.91 -3.50 6.83
CA ASP A 145 22.56 -2.51 7.85
C ASP A 145 21.75 -3.10 9.04
N GLY A 146 21.39 -4.38 8.98
CA GLY A 146 20.63 -5.10 10.01
C GLY A 146 19.12 -5.21 9.76
N THR A 147 18.60 -4.60 8.69
CA THR A 147 17.17 -4.67 8.31
C THR A 147 16.72 -6.10 8.03
N SER A 148 15.50 -6.45 8.45
CA SER A 148 14.90 -7.76 8.15
C SER A 148 14.61 -7.89 6.65
N VAL A 149 15.11 -8.95 6.03
CA VAL A 149 14.83 -9.23 4.61
C VAL A 149 13.38 -9.69 4.43
N ASP A 150 12.82 -10.41 5.40
CA ASP A 150 11.42 -10.87 5.36
C ASP A 150 10.45 -9.68 5.16
N ASP A 151 10.59 -8.64 5.99
CA ASP A 151 9.73 -7.44 5.95
C ASP A 151 9.91 -6.68 4.63
N THR A 152 11.15 -6.58 4.16
CA THR A 152 11.49 -5.92 2.89
C THR A 152 10.85 -6.65 1.72
N PHE A 153 11.06 -7.96 1.64
CA PHE A 153 10.58 -8.80 0.55
C PHE A 153 9.06 -8.74 0.43
N ILE A 154 8.34 -8.90 1.54
CA ILE A 154 6.88 -8.85 1.57
C ILE A 154 6.36 -7.51 1.08
N ARG A 155 6.90 -6.40 1.62
CA ARG A 155 6.44 -5.04 1.29
C ARG A 155 6.71 -4.63 -0.15
N THR A 156 7.72 -5.21 -0.80
CA THR A 156 7.94 -4.95 -2.24
C THR A 156 6.69 -5.33 -3.06
N PHE A 157 5.92 -6.35 -2.67
CA PHE A 157 4.71 -6.71 -3.44
C PHE A 157 3.63 -5.63 -3.42
N GLU A 158 3.56 -4.81 -2.37
CA GLU A 158 2.62 -3.67 -2.29
C GLU A 158 2.90 -2.64 -3.39
N GLU A 159 4.16 -2.48 -3.81
CA GLU A 159 4.56 -1.48 -4.83
C GLU A 159 4.46 -1.99 -6.27
N SER A 160 4.57 -3.31 -6.45
CA SER A 160 4.72 -3.97 -7.76
C SER A 160 3.65 -3.53 -8.76
N PHE A 161 2.38 -3.61 -8.37
CA PHE A 161 1.28 -3.28 -9.26
C PHE A 161 1.17 -1.77 -9.49
N ALA A 162 1.27 -0.96 -8.44
CA ALA A 162 1.19 0.50 -8.52
C ALA A 162 2.24 1.12 -9.46
N ARG A 163 3.46 0.54 -9.51
CA ARG A 163 4.51 0.91 -10.47
C ARG A 163 4.08 0.65 -11.91
N GLY A 164 3.42 -0.48 -12.17
CA GLY A 164 2.85 -0.80 -13.49
C GLY A 164 1.71 0.15 -13.88
N VAL A 165 0.86 0.54 -12.93
CA VAL A 165 -0.22 1.52 -13.18
C VAL A 165 0.36 2.89 -13.56
N LEU A 166 1.42 3.34 -12.88
CA LEU A 166 2.12 4.56 -13.25
C LEU A 166 2.65 4.49 -14.69
N ASP A 167 3.25 3.38 -15.09
CA ASP A 167 3.71 3.20 -16.48
C ASP A 167 2.55 3.24 -17.49
N ILE A 168 1.41 2.60 -17.19
CA ILE A 168 0.18 2.70 -18.00
C ILE A 168 -0.23 4.18 -18.17
N MET A 169 -0.31 4.93 -17.07
CA MET A 169 -0.67 6.35 -17.09
C MET A 169 0.35 7.21 -17.86
N ARG A 170 1.65 6.99 -17.65
CA ARG A 170 2.74 7.75 -18.28
C ARG A 170 2.86 7.49 -19.76
N ALA A 171 2.61 6.25 -20.18
CA ALA A 171 2.57 5.85 -21.57
C ALA A 171 1.24 6.22 -22.27
N ASP A 172 0.31 6.88 -21.56
CA ASP A 172 -1.01 7.26 -22.03
C ASP A 172 -1.80 6.07 -22.61
N ARG A 173 -1.61 4.89 -22.00
CA ARG A 173 -2.31 3.66 -22.37
C ARG A 173 -3.70 3.65 -21.75
N PRO A 174 -4.68 2.93 -22.37
CA PRO A 174 -6.01 2.79 -21.80
C PRO A 174 -5.95 2.27 -20.37
N PHE A 175 -6.52 3.03 -19.43
CA PHE A 175 -6.44 2.68 -18.01
C PHE A 175 -7.18 1.37 -17.68
N THR A 176 -8.07 0.90 -18.53
CA THR A 176 -8.68 -0.44 -18.42
C THR A 176 -7.65 -1.57 -18.46
N GLU A 177 -6.43 -1.34 -18.97
CA GLU A 177 -5.34 -2.33 -18.93
C GLU A 177 -5.01 -2.81 -17.50
N VAL A 178 -5.35 -2.05 -16.45
CA VAL A 178 -5.19 -2.49 -15.06
C VAL A 178 -5.99 -3.75 -14.72
N LEU A 179 -7.01 -4.07 -15.51
CA LEU A 179 -7.82 -5.28 -15.37
C LEU A 179 -7.20 -6.48 -16.13
N THR A 180 -6.54 -6.24 -17.26
CA THR A 180 -6.16 -7.30 -18.20
C THR A 180 -4.65 -7.46 -18.38
N THR A 181 -3.83 -6.57 -17.83
CA THR A 181 -2.38 -6.61 -17.99
C THR A 181 -1.81 -7.89 -17.42
N ARG A 182 -0.83 -8.47 -18.11
CA ARG A 182 0.04 -9.53 -17.59
C ARG A 182 1.43 -9.02 -17.25
N THR A 183 1.68 -7.73 -17.49
CA THR A 183 2.94 -7.08 -17.21
C THR A 183 2.83 -6.29 -15.92
N VAL A 184 3.67 -6.62 -14.95
CA VAL A 184 3.80 -5.90 -13.67
C VAL A 184 5.27 -5.59 -13.41
N TYR A 185 5.56 -4.65 -12.51
CA TYR A 185 6.95 -4.38 -12.14
C TYR A 185 7.38 -5.37 -11.06
N LEU A 186 8.45 -6.13 -11.31
CA LEU A 186 9.03 -7.06 -10.34
C LEU A 186 10.52 -6.79 -10.15
N THR A 187 11.01 -7.16 -8.98
CA THR A 187 12.44 -7.31 -8.69
C THR A 187 12.88 -8.75 -8.92
N THR A 188 14.19 -8.99 -9.00
CA THR A 188 14.74 -10.35 -9.11
C THR A 188 14.25 -11.23 -7.96
N ALA A 189 14.27 -10.70 -6.73
CA ALA A 189 13.82 -11.42 -5.55
C ALA A 189 12.34 -11.85 -5.67
N GLN A 190 11.46 -10.95 -6.13
CA GLN A 190 10.03 -11.27 -6.31
C GLN A 190 9.83 -12.36 -7.37
N MET A 191 10.58 -12.32 -8.47
CA MET A 191 10.53 -13.36 -9.50
C MET A 191 10.96 -14.72 -8.95
N VAL A 192 12.04 -14.76 -8.14
CA VAL A 192 12.51 -15.97 -7.45
C VAL A 192 11.43 -16.53 -6.51
N GLY A 193 10.80 -15.64 -5.72
CA GLY A 193 9.66 -16.00 -4.88
C GLY A 193 8.53 -16.63 -5.68
N LEU A 194 8.01 -15.90 -6.67
CA LEU A 194 6.88 -16.34 -7.49
C LEU A 194 7.16 -17.67 -8.21
N ALA A 195 8.39 -17.89 -8.69
CA ALA A 195 8.81 -19.17 -9.26
C ALA A 195 8.76 -20.32 -8.24
N LEU A 196 9.11 -20.07 -6.97
CA LEU A 196 8.95 -21.07 -5.91
C LEU A 196 7.47 -21.35 -5.61
N SER A 197 6.65 -20.31 -5.49
CA SER A 197 5.20 -20.46 -5.26
C SER A 197 4.53 -21.24 -6.38
N ASP A 198 4.95 -21.05 -7.63
CA ASP A 198 4.43 -21.80 -8.77
C ASP A 198 4.92 -23.25 -8.81
N ASP A 199 6.14 -23.56 -8.37
CA ASP A 199 6.62 -24.95 -8.24
C ASP A 199 5.89 -25.72 -7.15
N ARG A 200 5.48 -25.03 -6.09
CA ARG A 200 4.67 -25.59 -5.02
C ARG A 200 3.21 -25.71 -5.43
N GLU A 201 2.56 -26.76 -4.97
CA GLU A 201 1.11 -26.95 -5.11
C GLU A 201 0.48 -27.17 -3.74
N ILE A 202 -0.65 -26.51 -3.53
CA ILE A 202 -1.52 -26.72 -2.39
C ILE A 202 -2.95 -26.73 -2.93
N ASP A 203 -3.59 -27.88 -2.86
CA ASP A 203 -4.98 -28.04 -3.28
C ASP A 203 -5.96 -27.59 -2.19
N ASP A 204 -7.25 -27.75 -2.45
CA ASP A 204 -8.30 -27.31 -1.52
C ASP A 204 -8.41 -28.19 -0.26
N ASP A 205 -7.81 -29.39 -0.26
CA ASP A 205 -7.71 -30.29 0.90
C ASP A 205 -6.43 -30.03 1.73
N GLU A 206 -5.68 -28.97 1.37
CA GLU A 206 -4.40 -28.59 1.96
C GLU A 206 -3.27 -29.63 1.72
N ASP A 207 -3.43 -30.49 0.71
CA ASP A 207 -2.38 -31.42 0.32
C ASP A 207 -1.25 -30.66 -0.39
N ARG A 208 -0.07 -30.71 0.23
CA ARG A 208 1.11 -29.93 -0.18
C ARG A 208 2.07 -30.80 -0.98
N SER A 209 2.41 -30.35 -2.18
CA SER A 209 3.40 -31.02 -3.02
C SER A 209 4.35 -30.03 -3.70
N TYR A 210 5.39 -30.56 -4.33
CA TYR A 210 6.22 -29.81 -5.27
C TYR A 210 6.18 -30.52 -6.60
N ASN A 211 6.01 -29.77 -7.67
CA ASN A 211 6.00 -30.30 -9.01
C ASN A 211 7.36 -30.91 -9.41
N ARG A 212 8.45 -30.18 -9.14
CA ARG A 212 9.77 -30.57 -9.65
C ARG A 212 10.88 -30.48 -8.61
N SER A 213 10.97 -29.38 -7.86
CA SER A 213 12.14 -29.08 -7.02
C SER A 213 12.46 -30.15 -5.99
N ARG A 214 11.44 -30.77 -5.39
CA ARG A 214 11.61 -31.79 -4.33
C ARG A 214 12.45 -32.98 -4.78
N SER A 215 12.36 -33.35 -6.05
CA SER A 215 13.12 -34.47 -6.65
C SER A 215 14.53 -34.09 -7.08
N MET A 216 14.84 -32.79 -7.17
CA MET A 216 16.13 -32.26 -7.64
C MET A 216 17.07 -31.84 -6.51
N ILE A 217 16.54 -31.60 -5.31
CA ILE A 217 17.29 -31.16 -4.14
C ILE A 217 17.27 -32.28 -3.11
N GLU A 218 18.33 -33.09 -3.11
CA GLU A 218 18.51 -34.24 -2.19
C GLU A 218 19.27 -33.87 -0.92
N GLN A 219 20.10 -32.82 -0.97
CA GLN A 219 20.85 -32.30 0.16
C GLN A 219 21.20 -30.82 -0.04
N LEU A 220 21.46 -30.12 1.06
CA LEU A 220 22.13 -28.81 1.08
C LEU A 220 23.44 -28.93 1.82
N VAL A 221 24.46 -28.17 1.40
CA VAL A 221 25.72 -28.07 2.14
C VAL A 221 25.98 -26.61 2.45
N TYR A 222 26.28 -26.30 3.70
CA TYR A 222 26.77 -24.98 4.10
C TYR A 222 28.27 -25.10 4.38
N THR A 223 29.10 -24.30 3.73
CA THR A 223 30.56 -24.44 3.75
C THR A 223 31.25 -23.10 3.93
N THR A 224 32.44 -23.11 4.54
CA THR A 224 33.32 -21.93 4.53
C THR A 224 34.12 -21.79 3.24
N GLU A 225 34.08 -22.78 2.34
CA GLU A 225 34.72 -22.68 1.03
C GLU A 225 34.00 -21.61 0.17
N GLU A 226 34.77 -20.73 -0.45
CA GLU A 226 34.23 -19.74 -1.39
C GLU A 226 33.77 -20.42 -2.68
N ILE A 227 32.46 -20.51 -2.87
CA ILE A 227 31.81 -21.08 -4.05
C ILE A 227 31.01 -19.97 -4.74
N PRO A 228 31.25 -19.70 -6.03
CA PRO A 228 30.41 -18.75 -6.76
C PRO A 228 28.95 -19.20 -6.77
N LEU A 229 28.02 -18.27 -6.53
CA LEU A 229 26.59 -18.57 -6.49
C LEU A 229 26.10 -19.25 -7.80
N SER A 230 26.66 -18.87 -8.95
CA SER A 230 26.32 -19.51 -10.24
C SER A 230 26.66 -21.00 -10.28
N GLN A 231 27.63 -21.47 -9.49
CA GLN A 231 27.93 -22.90 -9.34
C GLN A 231 27.02 -23.57 -8.32
N THR A 232 26.63 -22.86 -7.25
CA THR A 232 25.63 -23.31 -6.26
C THR A 232 24.28 -23.56 -6.92
N LEU A 233 23.89 -22.71 -7.88
CA LEU A 233 22.57 -22.72 -8.51
C LEU A 233 22.52 -23.42 -9.87
N ASN A 234 23.57 -24.17 -10.23
CA ASN A 234 23.60 -24.97 -11.45
C ASN A 234 23.45 -26.46 -11.13
N PRO A 235 22.34 -27.12 -11.51
CA PRO A 235 22.13 -28.56 -11.26
C PRO A 235 23.18 -29.50 -11.88
N SER A 236 23.95 -29.01 -12.87
CA SER A 236 25.05 -29.77 -13.50
C SER A 236 26.41 -29.54 -12.83
N SER A 237 26.48 -28.62 -11.86
CA SER A 237 27.71 -28.30 -11.14
C SER A 237 27.97 -29.31 -10.03
N PRO A 238 29.24 -29.70 -9.77
CA PRO A 238 29.57 -30.47 -8.57
C PRO A 238 29.28 -29.69 -7.27
N ASN A 239 29.09 -28.38 -7.37
CA ASN A 239 28.76 -27.50 -6.26
C ASN A 239 27.26 -27.18 -6.12
N TRP A 240 26.40 -27.92 -6.83
CA TRP A 240 24.94 -27.79 -6.70
C TRP A 240 24.48 -27.80 -5.23
N MET A 241 23.73 -26.77 -4.83
CA MET A 241 23.17 -26.58 -3.49
C MET A 241 24.21 -26.53 -2.34
N ARG A 242 25.46 -26.13 -2.66
CA ARG A 242 26.49 -25.80 -1.68
C ARG A 242 26.58 -24.28 -1.49
N PHE A 243 26.19 -23.77 -0.33
CA PHE A 243 26.16 -22.35 0.00
C PHE A 243 27.36 -21.96 0.86
N THR A 244 28.06 -20.89 0.47
CA THR A 244 29.14 -20.32 1.27
C THR A 244 28.58 -19.50 2.43
N ILE A 245 29.07 -19.78 3.64
CA ILE A 245 28.75 -19.02 4.87
C ILE A 245 30.04 -18.62 5.61
N PRO A 246 30.03 -17.52 6.39
CA PRO A 246 31.15 -17.16 7.25
C PRO A 246 31.46 -18.25 8.28
N ALA A 247 32.74 -18.37 8.67
CA ALA A 247 33.20 -19.37 9.63
C ALA A 247 32.48 -19.30 10.99
N GLU A 248 32.00 -18.11 11.36
CA GLU A 248 31.19 -17.87 12.56
C GLU A 248 29.87 -18.64 12.55
N GLY A 249 29.32 -18.92 11.37
CA GLY A 249 28.10 -19.71 11.17
C GLY A 249 28.31 -21.21 11.36
N LEU A 250 29.56 -21.69 11.38
CA LEU A 250 29.92 -23.09 11.64
C LEU A 250 30.71 -23.20 12.95
N PRO A 251 30.05 -23.28 14.12
CA PRO A 251 30.72 -23.45 15.41
C PRO A 251 31.68 -24.65 15.43
N GLY A 252 32.73 -24.56 16.25
CA GLY A 252 33.85 -25.50 16.22
C GLY A 252 33.41 -26.97 16.43
N GLY A 253 33.68 -27.82 15.43
CA GLY A 253 33.33 -29.25 15.44
C GLY A 253 32.92 -29.81 14.06
N CYS A 254 32.56 -28.93 13.12
CA CYS A 254 31.88 -29.29 11.87
C CYS A 254 32.82 -29.59 10.68
N GLY A 255 34.15 -29.63 10.88
CA GLY A 255 35.09 -29.93 9.79
C GLY A 255 35.05 -28.95 8.60
N GLY A 256 34.48 -27.75 8.77
CA GLY A 256 34.36 -26.72 7.74
C GLY A 256 33.08 -26.76 6.92
N GLU A 257 32.20 -27.76 7.13
CA GLU A 257 30.91 -27.90 6.42
C GLU A 257 29.78 -28.43 7.32
N ALA A 258 28.54 -28.06 7.02
CA ALA A 258 27.33 -28.67 7.58
C ALA A 258 26.47 -29.22 6.42
N VAL A 259 25.89 -30.40 6.58
CA VAL A 259 25.13 -31.08 5.52
C VAL A 259 23.70 -31.34 5.97
N LYS A 260 22.73 -30.77 5.27
CA LYS A 260 21.30 -30.97 5.54
C LYS A 260 20.70 -31.96 4.55
N THR A 261 20.14 -33.06 5.04
CA THR A 261 19.53 -34.13 4.21
C THR A 261 18.06 -34.43 4.55
N ASN A 262 17.50 -33.73 5.54
CA ASN A 262 16.14 -33.96 6.03
C ASN A 262 15.35 -32.65 6.17
N GLY A 263 14.03 -32.78 6.37
CA GLY A 263 13.10 -31.66 6.37
C GLY A 263 12.77 -31.17 4.95
N ASP A 264 12.24 -29.95 4.85
CA ASP A 264 11.92 -29.32 3.57
C ASP A 264 13.18 -28.67 2.98
N LEU A 265 13.91 -29.43 2.17
CA LEU A 265 15.15 -28.98 1.54
C LEU A 265 14.92 -27.88 0.49
N VAL A 266 13.75 -27.83 -0.13
CA VAL A 266 13.40 -26.79 -1.12
C VAL A 266 13.26 -25.45 -0.40
N ARG A 267 12.48 -25.43 0.69
CA ARG A 267 12.37 -24.25 1.56
C ARG A 267 13.73 -23.80 2.09
N ALA A 268 14.54 -24.74 2.57
CA ALA A 268 15.86 -24.39 3.11
C ALA A 268 16.81 -23.84 2.02
N ALA A 269 16.75 -24.34 0.79
CA ALA A 269 17.49 -23.77 -0.35
C ALA A 269 17.04 -22.34 -0.66
N PHE A 270 15.72 -22.11 -0.68
CA PHE A 270 15.16 -20.78 -0.86
C PHE A 270 15.59 -19.83 0.28
N ALA A 271 15.49 -20.26 1.53
CA ALA A 271 15.91 -19.47 2.68
C ALA A 271 17.41 -19.11 2.61
N ALA A 272 18.25 -20.06 2.17
CA ALA A 272 19.69 -19.84 1.98
C ALA A 272 19.99 -18.79 0.88
N LEU A 273 19.21 -18.73 -0.21
CA LEU A 273 19.31 -17.65 -1.22
C LEU A 273 19.07 -16.26 -0.60
N PHE A 274 18.22 -16.20 0.42
CA PHE A 274 17.91 -14.97 1.15
C PHE A 274 18.73 -14.78 2.43
N GLY A 275 19.78 -15.59 2.64
CA GLY A 275 20.75 -15.41 3.72
C GLY A 275 20.31 -16.00 5.07
N PHE A 276 19.42 -16.99 5.07
CA PHE A 276 19.04 -17.72 6.28
C PHE A 276 19.47 -19.18 6.18
N TYR A 277 20.13 -19.65 7.24
CA TYR A 277 20.73 -20.98 7.26
C TYR A 277 20.36 -21.70 8.55
N THR A 278 19.95 -22.96 8.41
CA THR A 278 19.62 -23.86 9.52
C THR A 278 20.09 -25.25 9.20
N ASP A 279 20.64 -25.91 10.21
CA ASP A 279 21.03 -27.31 10.15
C ASP A 279 20.38 -28.10 11.29
N ASN A 280 20.05 -29.36 11.01
CA ASN A 280 19.44 -30.26 11.98
C ASN A 280 20.46 -31.16 12.68
N ASP A 281 21.73 -31.13 12.26
CA ASP A 281 22.78 -32.02 12.77
C ASP A 281 23.66 -31.36 13.86
N GLY A 282 23.25 -30.18 14.34
CA GLY A 282 23.93 -29.44 15.42
C GLY A 282 25.24 -28.77 15.01
N CYS A 283 25.53 -28.73 13.70
CA CYS A 283 26.73 -28.11 13.15
C CYS A 283 26.58 -26.59 12.90
N MET A 284 25.39 -26.04 13.09
CA MET A 284 25.10 -24.60 13.02
C MET A 284 24.33 -24.14 14.25
N PRO A 285 24.38 -22.84 14.60
CA PRO A 285 23.36 -22.23 15.46
C PRO A 285 21.97 -22.47 14.86
N ASP A 286 20.95 -22.60 15.71
CA ASP A 286 19.57 -22.87 15.28
C ASP A 286 19.06 -21.86 14.24
N ASP A 287 19.50 -20.60 14.33
CA ASP A 287 19.22 -19.54 13.36
C ASP A 287 20.52 -18.77 13.03
N TYR A 288 21.05 -18.92 11.81
CA TYR A 288 22.14 -18.09 11.31
C TYR A 288 21.69 -17.21 10.14
N ARG A 289 21.95 -15.90 10.24
CA ARG A 289 21.44 -14.88 9.30
C ARG A 289 22.57 -14.02 8.74
N THR A 290 22.58 -13.83 7.42
CA THR A 290 23.51 -12.97 6.69
C THR A 290 22.76 -12.07 5.71
N ALA A 291 23.51 -11.20 5.02
CA ALA A 291 23.03 -10.59 3.78
C ALA A 291 22.69 -11.68 2.74
N PRO A 292 21.66 -11.47 1.89
CA PRO A 292 21.28 -12.43 0.85
C PRO A 292 22.41 -12.72 -0.13
N PRO A 293 22.79 -14.00 -0.37
CA PRO A 293 23.70 -14.37 -1.45
C PRO A 293 23.23 -13.91 -2.83
N ILE A 294 21.92 -13.81 -3.06
CA ILE A 294 21.36 -13.24 -4.30
C ILE A 294 21.62 -11.74 -4.47
N GLY A 295 22.28 -11.08 -3.53
CA GLY A 295 22.54 -9.64 -3.55
C GLY A 295 21.38 -8.83 -2.97
N GLU A 296 21.70 -7.74 -2.27
CA GLU A 296 20.68 -6.82 -1.73
C GLU A 296 19.99 -6.02 -2.85
N ASP A 297 20.70 -5.78 -3.95
CA ASP A 297 20.18 -5.13 -5.15
C ASP A 297 19.01 -5.89 -5.78
N ALA A 298 18.98 -7.22 -5.65
CA ALA A 298 17.89 -8.07 -6.13
C ALA A 298 16.53 -7.78 -5.48
N LEU A 299 16.50 -7.05 -4.36
CA LEU A 299 15.26 -6.60 -3.70
C LEU A 299 14.75 -5.26 -4.24
N PHE A 300 15.54 -4.56 -5.07
CA PHE A 300 15.27 -3.18 -5.50
C PHE A 300 15.43 -2.95 -7.01
N ASP A 301 15.78 -3.97 -7.78
CA ASP A 301 16.05 -3.92 -9.22
C ASP A 301 14.78 -4.03 -10.09
N TRP A 302 13.83 -3.11 -9.82
CA TRP A 302 12.53 -3.03 -10.47
C TRP A 302 12.58 -3.00 -12.00
N ARG A 303 11.78 -3.86 -12.63
CA ARG A 303 11.60 -3.87 -14.09
C ARG A 303 10.22 -4.40 -14.50
N PRO A 304 9.70 -4.02 -15.67
CA PRO A 304 8.49 -4.62 -16.20
C PRO A 304 8.75 -6.09 -16.57
N VAL A 305 7.90 -6.98 -16.08
CA VAL A 305 7.95 -8.43 -16.31
C VAL A 305 6.57 -8.91 -16.73
N THR A 306 6.52 -9.63 -17.85
CA THR A 306 5.29 -10.21 -18.39
C THR A 306 5.13 -11.65 -17.93
N PHE A 307 4.03 -11.95 -17.25
CA PHE A 307 3.64 -13.31 -16.92
C PHE A 307 3.13 -14.03 -18.18
N ARG A 308 3.58 -15.26 -18.36
CA ARG A 308 3.03 -16.16 -19.38
C ARG A 308 2.99 -17.60 -18.89
N THR A 309 2.05 -18.35 -19.42
CA THR A 309 1.99 -19.80 -19.23
C THR A 309 3.09 -20.49 -20.04
N PRO A 310 3.61 -21.64 -19.60
CA PRO A 310 4.53 -22.44 -20.40
C PRO A 310 3.93 -22.78 -21.77
N GLY A 311 4.73 -22.63 -22.82
CA GLY A 311 4.42 -23.16 -24.14
C GLY A 311 4.44 -24.70 -24.17
N SER A 312 4.04 -25.27 -25.31
CA SER A 312 4.05 -26.74 -25.46
C SER A 312 5.47 -27.30 -25.29
N GLY A 313 5.66 -28.17 -24.29
CA GLY A 313 6.96 -28.78 -23.96
C GLY A 313 7.92 -27.88 -23.19
N GLU A 314 7.53 -26.64 -22.89
CA GLU A 314 8.30 -25.73 -22.04
C GLU A 314 8.04 -26.04 -20.56
N GLN A 315 9.06 -25.86 -19.72
CA GLN A 315 8.92 -25.97 -18.27
C GLN A 315 8.75 -24.57 -17.65
N PRO A 316 8.00 -24.45 -16.54
CA PRO A 316 7.97 -23.22 -15.76
C PRO A 316 9.36 -22.82 -15.27
N THR A 317 9.52 -21.53 -14.97
CA THR A 317 10.72 -20.97 -14.37
C THR A 317 10.98 -21.58 -13.00
N MET A 318 12.24 -21.92 -12.70
CA MET A 318 12.63 -22.42 -11.38
C MET A 318 13.26 -21.33 -10.51
N PHE A 319 13.01 -21.34 -9.20
CA PHE A 319 13.47 -20.28 -8.29
C PHE A 319 15.00 -20.13 -8.21
N TRP A 320 15.78 -21.17 -8.51
CA TRP A 320 17.25 -21.11 -8.53
C TRP A 320 17.81 -20.56 -9.84
N GLU A 321 17.00 -20.24 -10.86
CA GLU A 321 17.46 -19.66 -12.13
C GLU A 321 17.80 -18.16 -12.01
N VAL A 322 18.38 -17.74 -10.88
CA VAL A 322 18.62 -16.34 -10.49
C VAL A 322 19.36 -15.55 -11.56
N ASP A 323 20.41 -16.12 -12.15
CA ASP A 323 21.20 -15.44 -13.20
C ASP A 323 20.37 -15.16 -14.46
N ALA A 324 19.45 -16.06 -14.83
CA ALA A 324 18.53 -15.84 -15.95
C ALA A 324 17.47 -14.79 -15.60
N LEU A 325 17.05 -14.73 -14.33
CA LEU A 325 16.03 -13.79 -13.87
C LEU A 325 16.54 -12.35 -13.81
N ARG A 326 17.83 -12.12 -13.50
CA ARG A 326 18.47 -10.79 -13.33
C ARG A 326 18.42 -9.83 -14.53
N GLY A 327 17.87 -10.24 -15.66
CA GLY A 327 17.57 -9.37 -16.80
C GLY A 327 16.35 -9.79 -17.61
N SER A 328 15.55 -10.73 -17.09
CA SER A 328 14.38 -11.23 -17.81
C SER A 328 13.25 -10.19 -17.79
N THR A 329 12.54 -10.11 -18.92
CA THR A 329 11.29 -9.36 -19.08
C THR A 329 10.07 -10.28 -19.09
N GLU A 330 10.28 -11.58 -18.86
CA GLU A 330 9.24 -12.60 -18.78
C GLU A 330 9.41 -13.47 -17.54
N LEU A 331 8.29 -13.94 -17.00
CA LEU A 331 8.27 -14.98 -15.98
C LEU A 331 7.25 -16.05 -16.36
N VAL A 332 7.73 -17.30 -16.47
CA VAL A 332 6.92 -18.43 -16.94
C VAL A 332 6.33 -19.18 -15.76
N LEU A 333 5.01 -19.05 -15.56
CA LEU A 333 4.28 -19.62 -14.42
C LEU A 333 3.07 -20.43 -14.92
N ARG A 334 2.74 -21.54 -14.26
CA ARG A 334 1.48 -22.28 -14.50
C ARG A 334 0.28 -21.49 -14.00
N VAL A 335 0.40 -20.87 -12.82
CA VAL A 335 -0.67 -20.12 -12.19
C VAL A 335 -0.96 -18.85 -13.02
N PRO A 336 -2.20 -18.66 -13.52
CA PRO A 336 -2.52 -17.49 -14.33
C PRO A 336 -2.46 -16.22 -13.49
N ARG A 337 -1.80 -15.18 -14.00
CA ARG A 337 -1.73 -13.85 -13.38
C ARG A 337 -2.18 -12.81 -14.41
N VAL A 338 -3.23 -12.07 -14.08
CA VAL A 338 -3.85 -11.03 -14.89
C VAL A 338 -4.40 -9.90 -14.00
N GLY A 339 -4.10 -8.66 -14.37
CA GLY A 339 -4.53 -7.42 -13.71
C GLY A 339 -4.28 -7.36 -12.20
N PHE A 340 -4.94 -6.40 -11.55
CA PHE A 340 -4.74 -6.13 -10.13
C PHE A 340 -5.24 -7.26 -9.22
N MET A 341 -6.33 -7.95 -9.60
CA MET A 341 -7.03 -8.89 -8.72
C MET A 341 -6.33 -10.26 -8.57
N THR A 342 -5.18 -10.46 -9.21
CA THR A 342 -4.39 -11.70 -9.08
C THR A 342 -2.98 -11.47 -8.55
N THR A 343 -2.68 -10.23 -8.13
CA THR A 343 -1.39 -9.94 -7.52
C THR A 343 -1.28 -10.62 -6.16
N PRO A 344 -0.07 -10.99 -5.73
CA PRO A 344 0.17 -11.45 -4.35
C PRO A 344 -0.37 -10.49 -3.30
N ALA A 345 -0.22 -9.19 -3.52
CA ALA A 345 -0.66 -8.15 -2.57
C ALA A 345 -2.19 -8.07 -2.45
N PHE A 346 -2.94 -8.23 -3.54
CA PHE A 346 -4.40 -8.26 -3.49
C PHE A 346 -4.92 -9.50 -2.76
N PHE A 347 -4.35 -10.68 -3.05
CA PHE A 347 -4.69 -11.91 -2.34
C PHE A 347 -4.32 -11.83 -0.85
N ALA A 348 -3.18 -11.20 -0.54
CA ALA A 348 -2.76 -10.96 0.84
C ALA A 348 -3.70 -10.03 1.59
N THR A 349 -4.30 -9.06 0.90
CA THR A 349 -5.23 -8.10 1.49
C THR A 349 -6.63 -8.70 1.67
N TRP A 350 -7.06 -9.53 0.72
CA TRP A 350 -8.42 -10.08 0.69
C TRP A 350 -8.43 -11.61 0.59
N PRO A 351 -8.02 -12.31 1.66
CA PRO A 351 -7.86 -13.73 1.58
C PRO A 351 -9.17 -14.50 1.47
N THR A 352 -9.09 -15.63 0.77
CA THR A 352 -10.11 -16.67 0.70
C THR A 352 -9.79 -17.85 1.62
N ASN A 353 -10.80 -18.65 1.94
CA ASN A 353 -10.70 -19.94 2.61
C ASN A 353 -11.88 -20.83 2.18
N ASP A 354 -11.98 -22.02 2.76
CA ASP A 354 -13.06 -23.00 2.56
C ASP A 354 -14.45 -22.46 2.90
N ALA A 355 -14.56 -21.57 3.89
CA ALA A 355 -15.83 -20.97 4.29
C ALA A 355 -16.32 -19.92 3.28
N ASN A 356 -15.46 -19.00 2.84
CA ASN A 356 -15.86 -17.90 1.96
C ASN A 356 -15.70 -18.22 0.46
N GLN A 357 -14.86 -19.18 0.09
CA GLN A 357 -14.70 -19.71 -1.26
C GLN A 357 -14.56 -18.65 -2.37
N ALA A 358 -13.74 -17.63 -2.12
CA ALA A 358 -13.43 -16.46 -2.94
C ALA A 358 -14.54 -15.39 -3.05
N ARG A 359 -15.62 -15.48 -2.25
CA ARG A 359 -16.67 -14.45 -2.18
C ARG A 359 -16.11 -13.08 -1.80
N VAL A 360 -15.19 -13.04 -0.82
CA VAL A 360 -14.54 -11.80 -0.37
C VAL A 360 -13.71 -11.21 -1.52
N THR A 361 -12.80 -12.00 -2.08
CA THR A 361 -11.91 -11.58 -3.17
C THR A 361 -12.70 -11.09 -4.39
N THR A 362 -13.81 -11.76 -4.69
CA THR A 362 -14.73 -11.38 -5.77
C THR A 362 -15.42 -10.04 -5.47
N ASN A 363 -16.00 -9.88 -4.28
CA ASN A 363 -16.65 -8.62 -3.91
C ASN A 363 -15.67 -7.44 -3.94
N GLN A 364 -14.46 -7.64 -3.41
CA GLN A 364 -13.44 -6.58 -3.42
C GLN A 364 -12.94 -6.26 -4.83
N THR A 365 -12.91 -7.25 -5.72
CA THR A 365 -12.64 -7.00 -7.15
C THR A 365 -13.70 -6.08 -7.75
N LEU A 366 -14.98 -6.26 -7.41
CA LEU A 366 -16.07 -5.38 -7.84
C LEU A 366 -15.95 -3.97 -7.23
N ILE A 367 -15.59 -3.85 -5.95
CA ILE A 367 -15.40 -2.55 -5.30
C ILE A 367 -14.22 -1.78 -5.92
N VAL A 368 -13.11 -2.45 -6.21
CA VAL A 368 -11.97 -1.80 -6.84
C VAL A 368 -12.29 -1.41 -8.28
N ALA A 369 -12.85 -2.32 -9.09
CA ALA A 369 -13.09 -2.06 -10.50
C ALA A 369 -14.31 -1.16 -10.77
N LEU A 370 -15.39 -1.35 -10.00
CA LEU A 370 -16.73 -0.82 -10.28
C LEU A 370 -17.31 0.02 -9.13
N GLY A 371 -16.59 0.17 -8.02
CA GLY A 371 -16.91 1.11 -6.94
C GLY A 371 -18.11 0.71 -6.10
N LYS A 372 -18.57 -0.54 -6.25
CA LYS A 372 -19.81 -1.04 -5.66
C LYS A 372 -19.64 -2.45 -5.14
N SER A 373 -20.24 -2.70 -3.98
CA SER A 373 -20.34 -4.01 -3.35
C SER A 373 -21.55 -4.75 -3.90
N PHE A 374 -21.60 -6.07 -3.70
CA PHE A 374 -22.86 -6.79 -3.83
C PHE A 374 -23.82 -6.37 -2.71
N ASP A 375 -25.04 -6.02 -3.10
CA ASP A 375 -26.19 -5.90 -2.21
C ASP A 375 -27.48 -6.21 -3.01
N SER A 376 -28.64 -6.13 -2.34
CA SER A 376 -29.93 -6.42 -2.96
C SER A 376 -30.36 -5.40 -4.03
N GLU A 377 -29.73 -4.23 -4.10
CA GLU A 377 -30.02 -3.15 -5.05
C GLU A 377 -29.07 -3.19 -6.27
N THR A 378 -27.85 -3.71 -6.11
CA THR A 378 -26.82 -3.76 -7.17
C THR A 378 -26.83 -5.03 -8.02
N THR A 379 -27.60 -6.04 -7.62
CA THR A 379 -27.64 -7.36 -8.27
C THR A 379 -28.78 -7.50 -9.30
N LEU A 380 -28.48 -8.16 -10.42
CA LEU A 380 -29.47 -8.51 -11.46
C LEU A 380 -29.88 -9.98 -11.34
N ILE A 381 -31.18 -10.24 -11.48
CA ILE A 381 -31.73 -11.58 -11.71
C ILE A 381 -31.84 -11.76 -13.24
N PRO A 382 -31.19 -12.76 -13.85
CA PRO A 382 -31.43 -14.17 -13.55
C PRO A 382 -30.40 -14.82 -12.62
N ALA A 383 -30.92 -15.68 -11.75
CA ALA A 383 -30.16 -16.65 -11.01
C ALA A 383 -29.50 -17.66 -11.95
N PHE A 384 -28.19 -17.89 -11.78
CA PHE A 384 -27.51 -19.04 -12.37
C PHE A 384 -27.20 -20.02 -11.25
N ASP A 385 -27.85 -21.18 -11.27
CA ASP A 385 -27.78 -22.13 -10.16
C ASP A 385 -26.59 -23.11 -10.27
N ASP A 386 -25.89 -23.12 -11.42
CA ASP A 386 -24.87 -24.14 -11.75
C ASP A 386 -23.67 -24.15 -10.77
N ALA A 387 -23.36 -23.04 -10.10
CA ALA A 387 -22.25 -22.91 -9.14
C ALA A 387 -22.72 -22.56 -7.72
N LEU A 388 -24.02 -22.67 -7.46
CA LEU A 388 -24.61 -22.32 -6.17
C LEU A 388 -24.15 -23.31 -5.08
N ASP A 389 -23.79 -22.79 -3.90
CA ASP A 389 -23.51 -23.65 -2.75
C ASP A 389 -24.81 -24.16 -2.13
N ASP A 390 -25.26 -25.34 -2.57
CA ASP A 390 -26.50 -25.98 -2.10
C ASP A 390 -26.60 -26.13 -0.56
N SER A 391 -25.46 -26.14 0.14
CA SER A 391 -25.44 -26.26 1.61
C SER A 391 -25.66 -24.93 2.34
N HIS A 392 -25.33 -23.80 1.70
CA HIS A 392 -25.42 -22.45 2.27
C HIS A 392 -26.48 -21.55 1.62
N ALA A 393 -27.01 -21.92 0.45
CA ALA A 393 -27.90 -21.10 -0.37
C ALA A 393 -29.28 -21.74 -0.57
N ASP A 394 -29.89 -22.26 0.49
CA ASP A 394 -31.27 -22.77 0.44
C ASP A 394 -32.23 -21.65 -0.01
N PRO A 395 -33.01 -21.83 -1.10
CA PRO A 395 -33.94 -20.83 -1.64
C PRO A 395 -35.00 -20.29 -0.67
N SER A 396 -35.21 -20.96 0.47
CA SER A 396 -36.11 -20.52 1.55
C SER A 396 -35.44 -19.58 2.57
N THR A 397 -34.14 -19.30 2.43
CA THR A 397 -33.36 -18.49 3.37
C THR A 397 -33.05 -17.10 2.81
N ALA A 398 -32.75 -16.15 3.71
CA ALA A 398 -32.25 -14.84 3.32
C ALA A 398 -30.87 -14.91 2.63
N CYS A 399 -30.12 -15.99 2.83
CA CYS A 399 -28.80 -16.19 2.23
C CYS A 399 -28.87 -16.37 0.71
N TRP A 400 -29.94 -17.00 0.20
CA TRP A 400 -30.10 -17.28 -1.23
C TRP A 400 -29.99 -16.03 -2.11
N GLY A 401 -30.57 -14.90 -1.68
CA GLY A 401 -30.55 -13.65 -2.44
C GLY A 401 -29.13 -13.10 -2.71
N CYS A 402 -28.19 -13.31 -1.79
CA CYS A 402 -26.79 -12.91 -1.99
C CYS A 402 -26.01 -13.97 -2.78
N HIS A 403 -26.20 -15.25 -2.43
CA HIS A 403 -25.46 -16.36 -3.00
C HIS A 403 -25.75 -16.55 -4.49
N VAL A 404 -27.00 -16.37 -4.91
CA VAL A 404 -27.42 -16.61 -6.29
C VAL A 404 -26.76 -15.66 -7.30
N ASN A 405 -26.21 -14.54 -6.82
CA ASN A 405 -25.50 -13.57 -7.63
C ASN A 405 -23.98 -13.70 -7.45
N LEU A 406 -23.50 -13.95 -6.23
CA LEU A 406 -22.07 -13.95 -5.93
C LEU A 406 -21.40 -15.31 -6.19
N ASP A 407 -22.08 -16.43 -5.98
CA ASP A 407 -21.51 -17.77 -6.17
C ASP A 407 -21.16 -18.08 -7.63
N PRO A 408 -21.97 -17.69 -8.62
CA PRO A 408 -21.55 -17.82 -10.00
C PRO A 408 -20.38 -16.90 -10.38
N MET A 409 -20.27 -15.71 -9.76
CA MET A 409 -19.17 -14.77 -10.02
C MET A 409 -17.86 -15.23 -9.40
N ARG A 410 -17.87 -15.72 -8.15
CA ARG A 410 -16.65 -16.23 -7.49
C ARG A 410 -16.06 -17.43 -8.20
N GLN A 411 -16.87 -18.14 -9.00
CA GLN A 411 -16.44 -19.31 -9.73
C GLN A 411 -15.33 -19.00 -10.76
N TYR A 412 -15.21 -17.77 -11.27
CA TYR A 412 -14.07 -17.38 -12.11
C TYR A 412 -12.72 -17.49 -11.34
N PHE A 413 -12.71 -17.12 -10.06
CA PHE A 413 -11.56 -17.33 -9.20
C PHE A 413 -11.34 -18.82 -8.91
N ARG A 414 -12.41 -19.54 -8.56
CA ARG A 414 -12.32 -20.98 -8.21
C ARG A 414 -11.89 -21.87 -9.36
N ASN A 415 -12.28 -21.55 -10.59
CA ASN A 415 -11.80 -22.23 -11.81
C ASN A 415 -10.30 -22.02 -12.05
N SER A 416 -9.74 -20.92 -11.53
CA SER A 416 -8.33 -20.55 -11.71
C SER A 416 -7.45 -20.94 -10.53
N PHE A 417 -7.98 -20.88 -9.31
CA PHE A 417 -7.23 -20.89 -8.06
C PHE A 417 -7.85 -21.79 -6.98
N THR A 418 -6.98 -22.45 -6.22
CA THR A 418 -7.31 -23.12 -4.95
C THR A 418 -7.53 -22.10 -3.83
N TYR A 419 -7.94 -22.53 -2.63
CA TYR A 419 -8.05 -21.63 -1.47
C TYR A 419 -6.71 -21.01 -1.05
N PHE A 420 -5.60 -21.58 -1.54
CA PHE A 420 -4.23 -21.14 -1.28
C PHE A 420 -3.61 -20.42 -2.49
N TYR A 421 -4.43 -20.03 -3.48
CA TYR A 421 -4.02 -19.30 -4.70
C TYR A 421 -3.05 -20.04 -5.64
N HIS A 422 -2.93 -21.35 -5.49
CA HIS A 422 -2.25 -22.22 -6.45
C HIS A 422 -3.20 -22.58 -7.60
N ALA A 423 -2.69 -23.15 -8.68
CA ALA A 423 -3.52 -23.50 -9.84
C ALA A 423 -4.59 -24.52 -9.45
N GLN A 424 -5.86 -24.24 -9.79
CA GLN A 424 -6.92 -25.22 -9.61
C GLN A 424 -6.73 -26.40 -10.56
N GLN A 425 -6.78 -27.63 -10.03
CA GLN A 425 -6.63 -28.87 -10.81
C GLN A 425 -7.81 -29.84 -10.62
N ASP A 426 -8.72 -29.56 -9.68
CA ASP A 426 -9.91 -30.36 -9.49
C ASP A 426 -10.89 -30.14 -10.65
N GLY A 427 -11.03 -31.16 -11.49
CA GLY A 427 -11.94 -31.16 -12.63
C GLY A 427 -13.42 -31.03 -12.23
N SER A 428 -13.79 -31.36 -10.99
CA SER A 428 -15.15 -31.16 -10.47
C SER A 428 -15.44 -29.69 -10.21
N VAL A 429 -14.46 -28.95 -9.66
CA VAL A 429 -14.54 -27.49 -9.49
C VAL A 429 -14.55 -26.81 -10.85
N GLN A 430 -13.66 -27.20 -11.76
CA GLN A 430 -13.57 -26.62 -13.10
C GLN A 430 -14.78 -26.94 -14.00
N ALA A 431 -15.54 -28.00 -13.70
CA ALA A 431 -16.77 -28.31 -14.42
C ALA A 431 -17.91 -27.32 -14.14
N LEU A 432 -17.80 -26.53 -13.06
CA LEU A 432 -18.80 -25.53 -12.71
C LEU A 432 -18.70 -24.32 -13.64
N ARG A 433 -19.86 -23.84 -14.10
CA ARG A 433 -19.96 -22.68 -14.98
C ARG A 433 -19.92 -21.39 -14.16
N PRO A 434 -19.01 -20.45 -14.45
CA PRO A 434 -19.06 -19.11 -13.88
C PRO A 434 -20.02 -18.20 -14.65
N SER A 435 -20.54 -17.17 -14.00
CA SER A 435 -21.31 -16.13 -14.67
C SER A 435 -21.16 -14.78 -13.96
N PHE A 436 -21.21 -13.70 -14.73
CA PHE A 436 -21.24 -12.34 -14.23
C PHE A 436 -22.64 -11.76 -14.33
N ALA A 437 -23.14 -11.18 -13.24
CA ALA A 437 -24.40 -10.46 -13.20
C ALA A 437 -24.31 -9.31 -12.18
N PHE A 438 -24.12 -8.08 -12.65
CA PHE A 438 -23.92 -6.92 -11.79
C PHE A 438 -24.34 -5.63 -12.50
N GLN A 439 -25.11 -4.78 -11.82
CA GLN A 439 -25.50 -3.43 -12.25
C GLN A 439 -25.82 -3.25 -13.75
N GLY A 440 -26.75 -4.04 -14.28
CA GLY A 440 -27.20 -3.90 -15.67
C GLY A 440 -26.43 -4.76 -16.68
N VAL A 441 -25.31 -5.38 -16.28
CA VAL A 441 -24.47 -6.22 -17.15
C VAL A 441 -24.60 -7.69 -16.75
N SER A 442 -24.80 -8.57 -17.74
CA SER A 442 -24.80 -10.02 -17.55
C SER A 442 -24.01 -10.73 -18.65
N VAL A 443 -23.13 -11.63 -18.24
CA VAL A 443 -22.29 -12.46 -19.11
C VAL A 443 -22.26 -13.89 -18.55
N GLU A 444 -22.69 -14.86 -19.36
CA GLU A 444 -22.60 -16.28 -19.00
C GLU A 444 -21.27 -16.84 -19.53
N GLY A 445 -20.47 -17.45 -18.64
CA GLY A 445 -19.23 -18.11 -19.00
C GLY A 445 -19.44 -19.56 -19.47
N GLN A 446 -18.34 -20.24 -19.77
CA GLN A 446 -18.27 -21.67 -20.02
C GLN A 446 -17.61 -22.39 -18.83
N PRO A 447 -17.87 -23.69 -18.63
CA PRO A 447 -17.11 -24.49 -17.67
C PRO A 447 -15.59 -24.32 -17.88
N GLY A 448 -14.87 -24.02 -16.81
CA GLY A 448 -13.43 -23.76 -16.82
C GLY A 448 -13.02 -22.34 -17.18
N ASP A 449 -13.94 -21.46 -17.62
CA ASP A 449 -13.64 -20.04 -17.77
C ASP A 449 -13.17 -19.47 -16.43
N GLY A 450 -12.11 -18.68 -16.46
CA GLY A 450 -11.38 -18.27 -15.27
C GLY A 450 -11.24 -16.77 -15.14
N ILE A 451 -10.19 -16.37 -14.45
CA ILE A 451 -9.98 -14.98 -14.06
C ILE A 451 -9.74 -14.04 -15.25
N SER A 452 -9.26 -14.56 -16.39
CA SER A 452 -9.06 -13.77 -17.61
C SER A 452 -10.39 -13.33 -18.23
N GLU A 453 -11.40 -14.20 -18.20
CA GLU A 453 -12.74 -13.93 -18.71
C GLU A 453 -13.49 -12.91 -17.82
N LEU A 454 -13.32 -13.01 -16.50
CA LEU A 454 -13.82 -11.99 -15.56
C LEU A 454 -13.17 -10.63 -15.84
N ALA A 455 -11.85 -10.57 -15.99
CA ALA A 455 -11.13 -9.34 -16.31
C ALA A 455 -11.62 -8.69 -17.63
N GLY A 456 -11.88 -9.50 -18.66
CA GLY A 456 -12.46 -9.04 -19.92
C GLY A 456 -13.87 -8.47 -19.75
N THR A 457 -14.68 -9.06 -18.88
CA THR A 457 -16.03 -8.56 -18.55
C THR A 457 -15.97 -7.20 -17.84
N LEU A 458 -15.10 -7.05 -16.84
CA LEU A 458 -14.92 -5.81 -16.10
C LEU A 458 -14.44 -4.63 -16.97
N THR A 459 -13.63 -4.93 -18.00
CA THR A 459 -13.06 -3.92 -18.91
C THR A 459 -14.12 -3.11 -19.65
N ASN A 460 -15.27 -3.72 -19.96
CA ASN A 460 -16.35 -3.10 -20.72
C ASN A 460 -17.50 -2.62 -19.83
N HIS A 461 -17.36 -2.69 -18.51
CA HIS A 461 -18.44 -2.37 -17.60
C HIS A 461 -18.65 -0.84 -17.50
N PRO A 462 -19.88 -0.32 -17.62
CA PRO A 462 -20.16 1.13 -17.66
C PRO A 462 -19.78 1.87 -16.36
N ARG A 463 -19.65 1.16 -15.25
CA ARG A 463 -19.18 1.73 -13.97
C ARG A 463 -17.68 1.97 -13.87
N PHE A 464 -16.86 1.41 -14.77
CA PHE A 464 -15.42 1.53 -14.64
C PHE A 464 -14.97 2.99 -14.62
N ALA A 465 -15.39 3.78 -15.62
CA ALA A 465 -15.02 5.19 -15.72
C ALA A 465 -15.48 6.04 -14.53
N PRO A 466 -16.78 6.09 -14.15
CA PRO A 466 -17.23 6.91 -13.01
C PRO A 466 -16.58 6.49 -11.69
N THR A 467 -16.31 5.20 -11.48
CA THR A 467 -15.63 4.73 -10.26
C THR A 467 -14.22 5.29 -10.13
N TRP A 468 -13.45 5.33 -11.21
CA TRP A 468 -12.09 5.85 -11.16
C TRP A 468 -12.03 7.37 -11.02
N VAL A 469 -13.01 8.09 -11.60
CA VAL A 469 -13.21 9.51 -11.29
C VAL A 469 -13.53 9.69 -9.81
N GLN A 470 -14.41 8.86 -9.24
CA GLN A 470 -14.81 8.95 -7.84
C GLN A 470 -13.66 8.66 -6.86
N LYS A 471 -12.82 7.65 -7.15
CA LYS A 471 -11.61 7.39 -6.35
C LYS A 471 -10.64 8.57 -6.39
N ALA A 472 -10.47 9.20 -7.55
CA ALA A 472 -9.65 10.41 -7.69
C ALA A 472 -10.27 11.61 -6.96
N CYS A 473 -11.60 11.71 -6.90
CA CYS A 473 -12.32 12.70 -6.09
C CYS A 473 -12.04 12.53 -4.59
N TYR A 474 -12.12 11.31 -4.06
CA TYR A 474 -11.74 11.03 -2.66
C TYR A 474 -10.26 11.37 -2.41
N PHE A 475 -9.37 11.05 -3.36
CA PHE A 475 -7.98 11.45 -3.26
C PHE A 475 -7.81 12.98 -3.20
N ALA A 476 -8.58 13.75 -3.97
CA ALA A 476 -8.42 15.20 -4.00
C ALA A 476 -9.20 15.96 -2.92
N THR A 477 -10.23 15.34 -2.34
CA THR A 477 -11.20 16.04 -1.47
C THR A 477 -11.57 15.34 -0.19
N SER A 478 -11.17 14.09 0.03
CA SER A 478 -11.64 13.23 1.14
C SER A 478 -13.14 12.94 1.12
N PHE A 479 -13.86 13.32 0.06
CA PHE A 479 -15.31 13.13 -0.07
C PHE A 479 -15.70 12.64 -1.47
N ALA A 480 -16.92 12.13 -1.55
CA ALA A 480 -17.57 11.82 -2.82
C ALA A 480 -17.79 13.09 -3.66
N CYS A 481 -17.51 13.02 -4.95
CA CYS A 481 -18.08 13.97 -5.90
C CYS A 481 -19.54 13.61 -6.21
N PRO A 482 -20.40 14.59 -6.55
CA PRO A 482 -21.78 14.34 -6.93
C PRO A 482 -21.83 13.72 -8.34
N GLU A 483 -22.02 12.40 -8.41
CA GLU A 483 -21.99 11.66 -9.68
C GLU A 483 -23.02 12.17 -10.70
N GLU A 484 -24.19 12.63 -10.25
CA GLU A 484 -25.27 13.16 -11.10
C GLU A 484 -25.01 14.58 -11.63
N SER A 485 -23.95 15.26 -11.16
CA SER A 485 -23.65 16.61 -11.62
C SER A 485 -23.11 16.63 -13.05
N ALA A 486 -23.45 17.68 -13.81
CA ALA A 486 -22.95 17.86 -15.16
C ALA A 486 -21.41 17.92 -15.22
N GLU A 487 -20.78 18.47 -14.19
CA GLU A 487 -19.32 18.55 -14.09
C GLU A 487 -18.67 17.17 -13.95
N PHE A 488 -19.22 16.32 -13.07
CA PHE A 488 -18.73 14.95 -12.90
C PHE A 488 -18.91 14.13 -14.20
N GLN A 489 -20.08 14.22 -14.81
CA GLN A 489 -20.38 13.53 -16.08
C GLN A 489 -19.48 14.02 -17.23
N ASN A 490 -19.11 15.31 -17.25
CA ASN A 490 -18.13 15.83 -18.21
C ASN A 490 -16.75 15.18 -18.02
N ILE A 491 -16.26 15.04 -16.79
CA ILE A 491 -14.97 14.39 -16.49
C ILE A 491 -14.99 12.91 -16.91
N VAL A 492 -16.08 12.19 -16.61
CA VAL A 492 -16.29 10.80 -17.07
C VAL A 492 -16.24 10.74 -18.59
N SER A 493 -16.95 11.63 -19.27
CA SER A 493 -16.96 11.72 -20.73
C SER A 493 -15.56 12.03 -21.31
N VAL A 494 -14.77 12.90 -20.68
CA VAL A 494 -13.37 13.15 -21.08
C VAL A 494 -12.52 11.89 -20.91
N PHE A 495 -12.71 11.16 -19.82
CA PHE A 495 -11.99 9.90 -19.60
C PHE A 495 -12.31 8.87 -20.70
N GLU A 496 -13.58 8.68 -21.02
CA GLU A 496 -14.00 7.75 -22.08
C GLU A 496 -13.54 8.19 -23.47
N GLN A 497 -13.75 9.46 -23.85
CA GLN A 497 -13.42 9.99 -25.17
C GLN A 497 -11.92 10.08 -25.44
N SER A 498 -11.10 10.20 -24.39
CA SER A 498 -9.64 10.12 -24.49
C SER A 498 -9.11 8.69 -24.64
N GLY A 499 -9.99 7.69 -24.77
CA GLY A 499 -9.59 6.28 -24.85
C GLY A 499 -9.17 5.71 -23.49
N MET A 500 -9.80 6.19 -22.41
CA MET A 500 -9.45 5.87 -21.02
C MET A 500 -8.04 6.39 -20.62
N SER A 501 -7.66 7.59 -21.04
CA SER A 501 -6.43 8.24 -20.56
C SER A 501 -6.61 8.71 -19.12
N PHE A 502 -5.97 8.02 -18.17
CA PHE A 502 -6.04 8.41 -16.76
C PHE A 502 -5.41 9.78 -16.51
N ARG A 503 -4.32 10.10 -17.23
CA ARG A 503 -3.68 11.43 -17.17
C ARG A 503 -4.66 12.51 -17.60
N SER A 504 -5.36 12.33 -18.72
CA SER A 504 -6.36 13.29 -19.21
C SER A 504 -7.50 13.47 -18.22
N MET A 505 -7.99 12.37 -17.63
CA MET A 505 -9.02 12.41 -16.59
C MET A 505 -8.57 13.20 -15.36
N LEU A 506 -7.36 12.95 -14.85
CA LEU A 506 -6.84 13.68 -13.70
C LEU A 506 -6.65 15.17 -14.00
N VAL A 507 -6.10 15.53 -15.16
CA VAL A 507 -5.94 16.94 -15.57
C VAL A 507 -7.30 17.64 -15.61
N GLU A 508 -8.32 16.99 -16.18
CA GLU A 508 -9.69 17.51 -16.20
C GLU A 508 -10.24 17.67 -14.78
N LEU A 509 -10.18 16.62 -13.96
CA LEU A 509 -10.68 16.63 -12.59
C LEU A 509 -10.01 17.73 -11.75
N PHE A 510 -8.68 17.79 -11.71
CA PHE A 510 -7.95 18.74 -10.88
C PHE A 510 -8.09 20.20 -11.34
N SER A 511 -8.45 20.44 -12.61
CA SER A 511 -8.78 21.78 -13.12
C SER A 511 -10.26 22.14 -13.01
N SER A 512 -11.13 21.15 -12.74
CA SER A 512 -12.58 21.33 -12.61
C SER A 512 -12.95 22.14 -11.36
N PRO A 513 -14.15 22.74 -11.32
CA PRO A 513 -14.72 23.34 -10.12
C PRO A 513 -14.95 22.37 -8.96
N LEU A 514 -15.02 21.06 -9.19
CA LEU A 514 -15.15 20.06 -8.10
C LEU A 514 -13.94 20.08 -7.17
N ILE A 515 -12.74 20.38 -7.69
CA ILE A 515 -11.49 20.43 -6.92
C ILE A 515 -11.07 21.86 -6.63
N SER A 516 -11.19 22.73 -7.63
CA SER A 516 -10.70 24.12 -7.56
C SER A 516 -11.66 25.08 -6.87
N ALA A 517 -12.95 24.73 -6.74
CA ALA A 517 -13.98 25.63 -6.23
C ALA A 517 -13.98 27.02 -6.93
N ARG A 518 -13.63 27.07 -8.23
CA ARG A 518 -13.65 28.31 -9.03
C ARG A 518 -15.06 28.74 -9.44
N SER A 519 -16.02 27.82 -9.40
CA SER A 519 -17.43 28.05 -9.66
C SER A 519 -18.27 27.04 -8.88
N CYS A 520 -19.54 27.36 -8.65
CA CYS A 520 -20.42 26.48 -7.92
C CYS A 520 -20.74 25.21 -8.70
N VAL A 521 -20.80 24.07 -7.99
CA VAL A 521 -21.42 22.83 -8.45
C VAL A 521 -22.43 22.42 -7.38
N GLU A 522 -23.70 22.32 -7.75
CA GLU A 522 -24.74 21.88 -6.82
C GLU A 522 -24.43 20.47 -6.28
N ALA A 523 -24.79 20.22 -5.02
CA ALA A 523 -24.46 19.00 -4.29
C ALA A 523 -22.97 18.70 -4.06
N ALA A 524 -22.05 19.48 -4.65
CA ALA A 524 -20.67 19.51 -4.16
C ALA A 524 -20.63 20.24 -2.81
N GLY A 525 -19.57 20.04 -2.03
CA GLY A 525 -19.45 20.78 -0.77
C GLY A 525 -18.92 22.20 -0.99
N GLY A 526 -19.40 23.13 -0.17
CA GLY A 526 -19.25 24.58 -0.37
C GLY A 526 -17.89 25.17 -0.06
N ASP A 527 -17.07 24.46 0.68
CA ASP A 527 -15.75 24.91 1.12
C ASP A 527 -14.63 24.17 0.36
N ILE A 528 -13.38 24.31 0.81
CA ILE A 528 -12.29 23.45 0.33
C ILE A 528 -11.87 22.50 1.47
N PRO A 529 -11.99 21.17 1.26
CA PRO A 529 -11.87 20.21 2.36
C PRO A 529 -10.43 19.99 2.80
N SER A 530 -10.27 19.62 4.07
CA SER A 530 -8.99 19.16 4.60
C SER A 530 -8.63 17.79 4.04
N VAL A 531 -7.34 17.59 3.81
CA VAL A 531 -6.74 16.34 3.35
C VAL A 531 -5.58 15.98 4.27
N SER A 532 -5.88 15.93 5.58
CA SER A 532 -4.93 15.78 6.68
C SER A 532 -4.52 14.32 6.92
N ARG A 533 -3.84 13.76 5.92
CA ARG A 533 -3.40 12.36 5.89
C ARG A 533 -1.90 12.24 6.11
N ALA A 534 -1.45 11.17 6.77
CA ALA A 534 -0.04 10.93 7.04
C ALA A 534 0.81 11.02 5.77
N ARG A 535 0.44 10.29 4.70
CA ARG A 535 1.20 10.31 3.43
C ARG A 535 1.30 11.69 2.79
N HIS A 536 0.27 12.52 2.93
CA HIS A 536 0.30 13.88 2.40
C HIS A 536 1.20 14.81 3.19
N PHE A 537 1.10 14.76 4.53
CA PHE A 537 1.99 15.50 5.40
C PHE A 537 3.45 15.09 5.15
N CYS A 538 3.72 13.79 5.13
CA CYS A 538 5.06 13.23 4.98
C CYS A 538 5.70 13.58 3.63
N SER A 539 5.00 13.38 2.51
CA SER A 539 5.50 13.80 1.19
C SER A 539 5.71 15.32 1.09
N THR A 540 4.81 16.12 1.68
CA THR A 540 4.92 17.59 1.70
C THR A 540 6.17 18.04 2.45
N VAL A 541 6.41 17.51 3.65
CA VAL A 541 7.59 17.83 4.44
C VAL A 541 8.87 17.33 3.75
N SER A 542 8.88 16.09 3.25
CA SER A 542 10.03 15.53 2.51
C SER A 542 10.41 16.43 1.34
N ASN A 543 9.44 16.82 0.51
CA ASN A 543 9.69 17.58 -0.70
C ASN A 543 10.06 19.04 -0.42
N ARG A 544 9.39 19.70 0.53
CA ARG A 544 9.66 21.10 0.87
C ARG A 544 10.96 21.28 1.66
N LEU A 545 11.33 20.30 2.49
CA LEU A 545 12.58 20.33 3.25
C LEU A 545 13.74 19.64 2.56
N ASP A 546 13.53 18.99 1.41
CA ASP A 546 14.54 18.17 0.73
C ASP A 546 15.14 17.11 1.66
N ILE A 547 14.26 16.42 2.39
CA ILE A 547 14.60 15.31 3.27
C ILE A 547 14.03 14.06 2.65
N SER A 548 14.90 13.16 2.21
CA SER A 548 14.46 11.84 1.76
C SER A 548 13.76 11.12 2.90
N ASP A 549 12.50 10.78 2.68
CA ASP A 549 11.61 10.08 3.61
C ASP A 549 11.58 10.68 5.02
N ALA A 550 11.13 11.93 5.14
CA ALA A 550 11.10 12.65 6.41
C ALA A 550 10.41 11.83 7.53
N CYS A 551 9.31 11.15 7.23
CA CYS A 551 8.54 10.39 8.22
C CYS A 551 9.03 8.95 8.46
N GLY A 552 10.01 8.43 7.73
CA GLY A 552 10.35 7.01 7.85
C GLY A 552 9.27 6.07 7.27
N THR A 553 8.45 6.59 6.35
CA THR A 553 7.31 5.90 5.72
C THR A 553 7.65 5.30 4.36
N GLU A 554 8.78 5.66 3.75
CA GLU A 554 9.27 5.12 2.48
C GLU A 554 10.51 4.22 2.67
N THR A 555 11.28 4.45 3.74
CA THR A 555 12.40 3.62 4.20
C THR A 555 11.86 2.37 4.90
N TYR A 556 11.07 1.62 4.15
CA TYR A 556 10.73 0.22 4.47
C TYR A 556 11.97 -0.69 4.44
N PHE A 557 13.13 -0.17 4.02
CA PHE A 557 14.21 -0.94 3.44
C PHE A 557 15.60 -0.68 4.04
N ARG A 558 15.73 0.22 5.02
CA ARG A 558 17.01 0.46 5.71
C ARG A 558 16.86 0.71 7.20
N SER A 559 17.85 0.30 7.96
CA SER A 559 17.86 0.28 9.43
C SER A 559 18.03 1.65 10.09
N GLU A 560 17.76 2.74 9.34
CA GLU A 560 17.59 4.09 9.89
C GLU A 560 16.39 4.20 10.86
N GLN A 561 15.68 3.10 11.11
CA GLN A 561 14.72 2.91 12.19
C GLN A 561 15.28 3.12 13.61
N ARG A 562 16.60 3.34 13.78
CA ARG A 562 17.18 3.80 15.05
C ARG A 562 17.38 5.31 15.03
N GLY A 563 16.69 6.02 15.92
CA GLY A 563 16.80 7.48 16.10
C GLY A 563 15.53 8.22 15.72
N ALA A 564 15.66 9.48 15.29
CA ALA A 564 14.52 10.38 15.04
C ALA A 564 13.53 9.85 13.99
N ARG A 565 13.99 9.16 12.93
CA ARG A 565 13.13 8.61 11.87
C ARG A 565 12.23 7.46 12.35
N GLY A 566 12.73 6.59 13.24
CA GLY A 566 11.91 5.52 13.84
C GLY A 566 10.79 6.07 14.74
N VAL A 567 11.03 7.19 15.44
CA VAL A 567 10.01 7.89 16.22
C VAL A 567 9.01 8.60 15.32
N SER A 568 9.46 9.28 14.26
CA SER A 568 8.58 9.89 13.26
C SER A 568 7.65 8.86 12.63
N ARG A 569 8.14 7.64 12.35
CA ARG A 569 7.30 6.54 11.87
C ARG A 569 6.20 6.18 12.87
N GLN A 570 6.54 5.93 14.13
CA GLN A 570 5.54 5.63 15.17
C GLN A 570 4.50 6.74 15.33
N LEU A 571 4.92 8.00 15.22
CA LEU A 571 4.02 9.15 15.27
C LEU A 571 3.14 9.25 14.01
N SER A 572 3.68 8.89 12.83
CA SER A 572 2.91 8.85 11.58
C SER A 572 1.80 7.79 11.63
N GLU A 573 2.01 6.67 12.33
CA GLU A 573 0.98 5.63 12.53
C GLU A 573 -0.21 6.13 13.38
N VAL A 574 -0.04 7.21 14.16
CA VAL A 574 -1.12 7.88 14.90
C VAL A 574 -1.98 8.78 14.00
N VAL A 575 -1.48 9.15 12.82
CA VAL A 575 -2.24 9.85 11.79
C VAL A 575 -2.74 8.80 10.80
N PRO A 576 -4.04 8.43 10.83
CA PRO A 576 -4.56 7.44 9.89
C PRO A 576 -4.25 7.80 8.43
N ASP A 577 -4.01 6.76 7.66
CA ASP A 577 -3.80 6.84 6.23
C ASP A 577 -5.09 6.49 5.49
N ASP A 578 -5.10 6.67 4.17
CA ASP A 578 -6.18 6.12 3.37
C ASP A 578 -6.18 4.58 3.46
N GLY A 579 -7.36 3.99 3.57
CA GLY A 579 -7.51 2.54 3.56
C GLY A 579 -8.88 2.11 3.04
N TYR A 580 -9.12 0.81 2.99
CA TYR A 580 -10.43 0.25 2.67
C TYR A 580 -10.79 -0.83 3.70
N GLY A 581 -12.02 -0.77 4.18
CA GLY A 581 -12.58 -1.84 5.01
C GLY A 581 -13.05 -3.02 4.15
N ARG A 582 -13.21 -4.18 4.78
CA ARG A 582 -13.79 -5.36 4.13
C ARG A 582 -15.22 -5.04 3.66
N GLY A 583 -15.46 -5.12 2.35
CA GLY A 583 -16.76 -4.80 1.75
C GLY A 583 -17.11 -3.30 1.70
N GLY A 584 -16.20 -2.42 2.11
CA GLY A 584 -16.41 -0.98 2.07
C GLY A 584 -16.27 -0.43 0.66
N GLU A 585 -17.33 0.18 0.12
CA GLU A 585 -17.33 0.80 -1.21
C GLU A 585 -16.46 2.07 -1.28
N VAL A 586 -16.35 2.77 -0.15
CA VAL A 586 -15.67 4.06 -0.02
C VAL A 586 -14.39 3.88 0.80
N PRO A 587 -13.34 4.66 0.51
CA PRO A 587 -12.13 4.62 1.31
C PRO A 587 -12.40 5.18 2.72
N VAL A 588 -11.72 4.59 3.71
CA VAL A 588 -11.58 5.17 5.04
C VAL A 588 -10.55 6.28 4.91
N VAL A 589 -11.00 7.53 5.06
CA VAL A 589 -10.17 8.73 4.92
C VAL A 589 -10.43 9.69 6.08
N ILE A 590 -9.42 10.50 6.43
CA ILE A 590 -9.59 11.56 7.42
C ILE A 590 -10.00 12.85 6.72
N ALA A 591 -11.26 13.22 6.87
CA ALA A 591 -11.76 14.53 6.45
C ALA A 591 -11.59 15.60 7.55
N ASP A 592 -11.70 15.22 8.83
CA ASP A 592 -11.67 16.15 9.97
C ASP A 592 -10.59 15.76 10.99
N PRO A 593 -9.52 16.55 11.12
CA PRO A 593 -8.43 16.24 12.02
C PRO A 593 -8.78 16.56 13.47
N ASN A 594 -8.67 15.54 14.32
CA ASN A 594 -8.87 15.64 15.75
C ASN A 594 -7.58 16.09 16.49
N LEU A 595 -7.67 16.19 17.82
CA LEU A 595 -6.56 16.64 18.67
C LEU A 595 -5.33 15.72 18.62
N PHE A 596 -5.52 14.41 18.39
CA PHE A 596 -4.41 13.46 18.28
C PHE A 596 -3.59 13.69 17.00
N ILE A 597 -4.28 13.97 15.89
CA ILE A 597 -3.61 14.26 14.60
C ILE A 597 -2.78 15.54 14.70
N ARG A 598 -3.32 16.58 15.35
CA ARG A 598 -2.58 17.83 15.59
C ARG A 598 -1.37 17.61 16.49
N ALA A 599 -1.53 16.88 17.59
CA ALA A 599 -0.44 16.57 18.52
C ALA A 599 0.67 15.72 17.85
N ALA A 600 0.29 14.74 17.02
CA ALA A 600 1.25 13.95 16.26
C ALA A 600 2.00 14.80 15.22
N GLY A 601 1.28 15.66 14.50
CA GLY A 601 1.87 16.62 13.56
C GLY A 601 2.89 17.55 14.22
N GLU A 602 2.55 18.13 15.36
CA GLU A 602 3.45 18.98 16.16
C GLU A 602 4.69 18.22 16.64
N ALA A 603 4.51 17.02 17.20
CA ALA A 603 5.61 16.18 17.64
C ALA A 603 6.55 15.77 16.49
N MET A 604 6.02 15.52 15.28
CA MET A 604 6.84 15.28 14.10
C MET A 604 7.60 16.54 13.68
N CYS A 605 6.93 17.70 13.66
CA CYS A 605 7.54 18.99 13.35
C CYS A 605 8.68 19.36 14.32
N GLU A 606 8.55 19.05 15.62
CA GLU A 606 9.65 19.21 16.59
C GLU A 606 10.89 18.44 16.14
N ARG A 607 10.72 17.17 15.73
CA ARG A 607 11.83 16.31 15.28
C ARG A 607 12.45 16.79 13.99
N PHE A 608 11.64 17.23 13.03
CA PHE A 608 12.17 17.82 11.80
C PHE A 608 12.96 19.07 12.10
N GLY A 609 12.49 19.93 13.01
CA GLY A 609 13.21 21.10 13.49
C GLY A 609 14.57 20.74 14.10
N GLU A 610 14.65 19.69 14.92
CA GLU A 610 15.93 19.19 15.46
C GLU A 610 16.89 18.74 14.36
N LEU A 611 16.37 18.11 13.30
CA LEU A 611 17.15 17.60 12.17
C LEU A 611 17.68 18.71 11.26
N VAL A 612 16.84 19.69 10.91
CA VAL A 612 17.20 20.74 9.94
C VAL A 612 17.85 21.97 10.56
N ILE A 613 17.63 22.22 11.86
CA ILE A 613 18.21 23.36 12.58
C ILE A 613 19.34 22.90 13.50
N SER A 614 20.56 23.09 13.00
CA SER A 614 21.81 22.91 13.72
C SER A 614 22.91 23.75 13.06
N THR A 615 24.07 23.88 13.69
CA THR A 615 25.20 24.68 13.15
C THR A 615 25.58 24.27 11.73
N ASP A 616 25.57 22.97 11.45
CA ASP A 616 25.88 22.38 10.14
C ASP A 616 24.61 21.90 9.38
N GLY A 617 23.42 22.28 9.88
CA GLY A 617 22.13 21.90 9.33
C GLY A 617 21.72 22.77 8.14
N LYS A 618 20.58 22.42 7.52
CA LYS A 618 20.00 23.19 6.41
C LYS A 618 19.69 24.64 6.80
N PHE A 619 19.27 24.87 8.05
CA PHE A 619 18.95 26.19 8.58
C PHE A 619 19.84 26.50 9.80
N PRO A 620 21.00 27.14 9.61
CA PRO A 620 21.91 27.45 10.70
C PRO A 620 21.32 28.57 11.59
N PRO A 621 21.39 28.45 12.93
CA PRO A 621 20.92 29.49 13.85
C PRO A 621 21.62 30.85 13.72
N SER A 622 22.74 30.92 12.99
CA SER A 622 23.47 32.16 12.71
C SER A 622 22.83 33.05 11.66
N ASP A 623 21.83 32.55 10.90
CA ASP A 623 21.10 33.33 9.89
C ASP A 623 19.58 33.11 10.01
N PRO A 624 18.96 33.55 11.12
CA PRO A 624 17.54 33.33 11.39
C PRO A 624 16.64 34.01 10.35
N ASP A 625 17.03 35.17 9.83
CA ASP A 625 16.23 35.90 8.84
C ASP A 625 16.05 35.12 7.53
N ALA A 626 17.13 34.50 7.04
CA ALA A 626 17.04 33.64 5.86
C ALA A 626 16.23 32.38 6.13
N ALA A 627 16.41 31.75 7.30
CA ALA A 627 15.65 30.58 7.70
C ALA A 627 14.15 30.86 7.82
N ILE A 628 13.76 31.97 8.46
CA ILE A 628 12.35 32.36 8.61
C ILE A 628 11.71 32.63 7.25
N ARG A 629 12.41 33.31 6.31
CA ARG A 629 11.91 33.47 4.94
C ARG A 629 11.68 32.12 4.25
N ALA A 630 12.61 31.18 4.38
CA ALA A 630 12.45 29.83 3.84
C ALA A 630 11.29 29.07 4.50
N PHE A 631 11.03 29.28 5.79
CA PHE A 631 9.88 28.67 6.47
C PHE A 631 8.55 29.18 5.91
N VAL A 632 8.47 30.46 5.53
CA VAL A 632 7.26 31.02 4.89
C VAL A 632 7.12 30.52 3.45
N VAL A 633 8.19 30.63 2.65
CA VAL A 633 8.13 30.36 1.21
C VAL A 633 8.12 28.87 0.91
N ASP A 634 9.12 28.14 1.41
CA ASP A 634 9.33 26.75 1.02
C ASP A 634 8.48 25.80 1.86
N LEU A 635 8.46 25.97 3.19
CA LEU A 635 7.74 25.07 4.10
C LEU A 635 6.24 25.37 4.16
N ALA A 636 5.83 26.59 4.52
CA ALA A 636 4.42 26.97 4.54
C ALA A 636 3.84 27.18 3.13
N GLY A 637 4.66 27.21 2.09
CA GLY A 637 4.19 27.30 0.70
C GLY A 637 3.52 28.61 0.36
N LEU A 638 3.98 29.72 0.97
CA LEU A 638 3.45 31.06 0.75
C LEU A 638 4.50 31.89 -0.03
N PRO A 639 4.48 31.85 -1.38
CA PRO A 639 5.40 32.63 -2.20
C PRO A 639 5.19 34.14 -2.00
N GLU A 640 6.15 34.96 -2.42
CA GLU A 640 6.10 36.43 -2.22
C GLU A 640 4.85 37.10 -2.83
N SER A 641 4.30 36.53 -3.92
CA SER A 641 3.05 37.02 -4.53
C SER A 641 1.77 36.56 -3.82
N ASP A 642 1.87 35.66 -2.83
CA ASP A 642 0.72 35.27 -2.01
C ASP A 642 0.35 36.42 -1.05
N PRO A 643 -0.92 36.86 -1.00
CA PRO A 643 -1.34 37.96 -0.14
C PRO A 643 -1.12 37.69 1.36
N ARG A 644 -0.94 36.43 1.77
CA ARG A 644 -0.69 36.01 3.15
C ARG A 644 0.80 36.05 3.52
N HIS A 645 1.70 36.15 2.54
CA HIS A 645 3.16 36.05 2.75
C HIS A 645 3.66 37.05 3.80
N ALA A 646 3.37 38.34 3.62
CA ALA A 646 3.87 39.40 4.49
C ALA A 646 3.39 39.24 5.94
N GLY A 647 2.12 38.81 6.12
CA GLY A 647 1.57 38.54 7.44
C GLY A 647 2.21 37.31 8.11
N ALA A 648 2.43 36.23 7.35
CA ALA A 648 3.11 35.04 7.85
C ALA A 648 4.57 35.34 8.27
N LEU A 649 5.28 36.14 7.47
CA LEU A 649 6.64 36.58 7.77
C LEU A 649 6.69 37.40 9.06
N ASP A 650 5.81 38.39 9.22
CA ASP A 650 5.71 39.21 10.44
C ASP A 650 5.43 38.34 11.68
N ILE A 651 4.49 37.39 11.57
CA ILE A 651 4.16 36.46 12.66
C ILE A 651 5.38 35.63 13.09
N LEU A 652 6.08 35.02 12.13
CA LEU A 652 7.22 34.16 12.45
C LEU A 652 8.43 34.95 12.95
N THR A 653 8.71 36.12 12.38
CA THR A 653 9.78 37.02 12.87
C THR A 653 9.49 37.45 14.30
N ARG A 654 8.26 37.89 14.60
CA ARG A 654 7.86 38.26 15.96
C ARG A 654 7.94 37.07 16.93
N HIS A 655 7.54 35.88 16.50
CA HIS A 655 7.64 34.67 17.31
C HIS A 655 9.10 34.36 17.66
N TYR A 656 10.00 34.45 16.68
CA TYR A 656 11.44 34.26 16.90
C TYR A 656 12.01 35.25 17.92
N GLU A 657 11.74 36.54 17.75
CA GLU A 657 12.25 37.60 18.65
C GLU A 657 11.80 37.38 20.11
N LEU A 658 10.54 36.99 20.31
CA LEU A 658 10.00 36.67 21.62
C LEU A 658 10.65 35.40 22.21
N ALA A 659 10.79 34.34 21.41
CA ALA A 659 11.38 33.09 21.86
C ALA A 659 12.88 33.19 22.15
N GLU A 660 13.61 34.01 21.39
CA GLU A 660 15.04 34.26 21.61
C GLU A 660 15.27 35.01 22.91
N ALA A 661 14.39 35.95 23.26
CA ALA A 661 14.45 36.67 24.53
C ALA A 661 14.30 35.75 25.76
N GLU A 662 13.65 34.60 25.60
CA GLU A 662 13.44 33.62 26.68
C GLU A 662 14.42 32.43 26.64
N THR A 663 15.08 32.20 25.49
CA THR A 663 15.90 31.00 25.26
C THR A 663 17.25 31.33 24.60
N ASN A 664 17.57 30.68 23.47
CA ASN A 664 18.74 30.93 22.64
C ASN A 664 18.34 30.85 21.16
N ALA A 665 19.16 31.41 20.27
CA ALA A 665 18.88 31.46 18.83
C ALA A 665 18.49 30.10 18.22
N THR A 666 19.14 29.01 18.63
CA THR A 666 18.82 27.66 18.13
C THR A 666 17.42 27.21 18.53
N ASN A 667 17.07 27.34 19.81
CA ASN A 667 15.76 26.92 20.32
C ASN A 667 14.64 27.86 19.84
N ALA A 668 14.91 29.16 19.75
CA ALA A 668 13.99 30.13 19.18
C ALA A 668 13.68 29.81 17.71
N LEU A 669 14.70 29.49 16.92
CA LEU A 669 14.51 29.12 15.52
C LEU A 669 13.77 27.78 15.36
N ARG A 670 14.05 26.79 16.22
CA ARG A 670 13.30 25.52 16.27
C ARG A 670 11.82 25.73 16.62
N SER A 671 11.54 26.56 17.62
CA SER A 671 10.16 26.93 17.96
C SER A 671 9.45 27.62 16.79
N THR A 672 10.14 28.55 16.12
CA THR A 672 9.61 29.24 14.93
C THR A 672 9.33 28.27 13.78
N PHE A 673 10.21 27.29 13.56
CA PHE A 673 10.00 26.23 12.59
C PHE A 673 8.76 25.39 12.89
N ILE A 674 8.52 25.03 14.16
CA ILE A 674 7.34 24.23 14.55
C ILE A 674 6.05 24.98 14.21
N VAL A 675 6.00 26.30 14.45
CA VAL A 675 4.86 27.15 14.07
C VAL A 675 4.62 27.12 12.55
N ALA A 676 5.68 27.21 11.75
CA ALA A 676 5.57 27.12 10.28
C ALA A 676 5.19 25.72 9.79
N CYS A 677 5.78 24.67 10.37
CA CYS A 677 5.56 23.27 10.01
C CYS A 677 4.15 22.78 10.37
N THR A 678 3.53 23.37 11.40
CA THR A 678 2.13 23.07 11.79
C THR A 678 1.12 23.97 11.08
N SER A 679 1.55 24.75 10.08
CA SER A 679 0.65 25.59 9.30
C SER A 679 -0.37 24.76 8.51
N PRO A 680 -1.55 25.34 8.19
CA PRO A 680 -2.61 24.62 7.48
C PRO A 680 -2.16 23.99 6.16
N SER A 681 -1.28 24.65 5.41
CA SER A 681 -0.80 24.17 4.12
C SER A 681 0.14 22.98 4.20
N VAL A 682 0.79 22.74 5.35
CA VAL A 682 1.67 21.61 5.58
C VAL A 682 0.87 20.41 6.11
N LEU A 683 -0.04 20.67 7.07
CA LEU A 683 -0.90 19.64 7.65
C LEU A 683 -2.12 19.27 6.77
N GLY A 684 -2.30 19.95 5.64
CA GLY A 684 -3.43 19.71 4.74
C GLY A 684 -4.78 20.15 5.30
N LEU A 685 -4.81 21.21 6.13
CA LEU A 685 -6.01 21.71 6.81
C LEU A 685 -6.67 22.83 6.00
N GLY A 686 -7.93 22.65 5.59
CA GLY A 686 -8.70 23.69 4.90
C GLY A 686 -7.98 24.32 3.71
N LEU A 687 -7.29 23.48 2.93
CA LEU A 687 -6.42 23.85 1.82
C LEU A 687 -7.17 24.49 0.68
#